data_AF-A0A1F5LS79-F1
#
_entry.id   AF-A0A1F5LS79-F1
#
_cell.length_a   1.000
_cell.length_b   1.000
_cell.length_c   1.000
_cell.angle_alpha   90.00
_cell.angle_beta   90.00
_cell.angle_gamma   90.00
#
_symmetry.space_group_name_H-M   'P 1'
#
loop_
_entity.id
_entity.type
_entity.pdbx_description
1 polymer ?
#
loop_
_entity_poly.entity_id
_entity_poly.type
_entity_poly.pdbx_seq_one_letter_code
_entity_poly.pdbx_strand_id
1 'polypeptide(L)'
;MASSTVQQPATVKPNLNEFLQPLQVGIETLSDLSCRLSTSYTKLALESTEHFIPTPITRLPTGHETGRYLGVYVGLSYLRVAFIDLLGDKQVEGHARVRRTLEKAWPIEDHLRKDHSLDLFTWIGDCIAEVVADRLANPNEESLDQITTGISLCLPIKQNTLDEAILMPTGKGFSLSSDLNLRQALLNGYERHTYTSHGDVEPMPAKRRRLFSLPKLKIAVMINDTTATLASLAYSIPSLPNTRVVMGLIVGAGCNATAPMKISDLHESKTQNIREKYPDAKETLISTEWTLSTAAAPFDELRIRNKWDHELDQHSKRPGFQPLEYMVGGGYTGELVRIICYDYFHRVLGIQRSMLPVTLIEPYSISTEFLSLVVASSLPDESLADKLSQKLQPPPESDWSWTPEYARDIRAIALAVHDRAASLVAAAVVGLLDCIKEVKLCKDVSKDASGVQKKMETKDAEQTGSGSPGWNSGPEELAVAFSGGVIQHYPHYKENVQRYIDRLILRAGPQAGGKSVFLREASDGGIIGTGIFFRCSSTYQSRKTTMKFFYVAVTFTADQFQGIYRGKQYHEADFGEVLKRAKEYNCEKLMLTTMTLQGAKQNLQAVRAFPTMCKMTLGVHPYHAAEIYEQPESQYLNELKQLGESLLAESPSPLAAFGEIGLDYEYLNRADKETQQRAFREQLELAIHFQLPLFLHVRESADDFITIIRPYLGRLPKGGLVHSFAGTKEEMLQLVELGLEISVNGVSFRTDEQLDMVKHIPLDRLQLETDAPWCEVLGNDPKIAGYLESARPLPASRKHNKFILGQMVKTRNESCTMERVGLVVAGLKGIAIEEVVDAAWDNSCRMFWV
;
A
#
# COMPACT_ATOMS: atom_id res chain seq x y z
N MET A 1 -55.45 34.97 -63.07
CA MET A 1 -54.00 34.69 -63.02
C MET A 1 -53.69 34.20 -61.62
N ALA A 2 -53.43 32.91 -61.49
CA ALA A 2 -53.04 32.28 -60.23
C ALA A 2 -51.55 32.56 -59.97
N SER A 3 -51.24 33.12 -58.80
CA SER A 3 -49.88 33.16 -58.27
C SER A 3 -49.60 31.80 -57.64
N SER A 4 -48.82 30.99 -58.34
CA SER A 4 -48.38 29.67 -57.91
C SER A 4 -47.47 29.81 -56.69
N THR A 5 -48.01 29.56 -55.50
CA THR A 5 -47.21 29.25 -54.32
C THR A 5 -46.54 27.91 -54.59
N VAL A 6 -45.26 27.94 -54.96
CA VAL A 6 -44.43 26.74 -55.02
C VAL A 6 -44.28 26.25 -53.58
N GLN A 7 -45.13 25.32 -53.17
CA GLN A 7 -44.85 24.47 -52.02
C GLN A 7 -43.54 23.72 -52.34
N GLN A 8 -42.45 24.12 -51.68
CA GLN A 8 -41.27 23.28 -51.61
C GLN A 8 -41.72 21.91 -51.06
N PRO A 9 -41.33 20.80 -51.71
CA PRO A 9 -41.66 19.48 -51.18
C PRO A 9 -41.08 19.39 -49.77
N ALA A 10 -41.89 18.95 -48.80
CA ALA A 10 -41.42 18.64 -47.46
C ALA A 10 -40.36 17.54 -47.58
N THR A 11 -39.10 17.95 -47.66
CA THR A 11 -37.95 17.05 -47.61
C THR A 11 -38.00 16.37 -46.26
N VAL A 12 -38.33 15.08 -46.28
CA VAL A 12 -38.30 14.23 -45.09
C VAL A 12 -36.94 14.39 -44.44
N LYS A 13 -36.92 14.86 -43.19
CA LYS A 13 -35.69 15.06 -42.44
C LYS A 13 -34.91 13.72 -42.40
N PRO A 14 -33.61 13.73 -42.74
CA PRO A 14 -32.76 12.54 -42.64
C PRO A 14 -32.85 11.89 -41.25
N ASN A 15 -32.92 10.57 -41.21
CA ASN A 15 -33.03 9.83 -39.96
C ASN A 15 -31.70 9.91 -39.18
N LEU A 16 -31.69 10.62 -38.05
CA LEU A 16 -30.49 10.77 -37.21
C LEU A 16 -29.95 9.40 -36.73
N ASN A 17 -30.80 8.42 -36.46
CA ASN A 17 -30.34 7.10 -36.02
C ASN A 17 -29.57 6.35 -37.11
N GLU A 18 -29.99 6.48 -38.37
CA GLU A 18 -29.25 5.92 -39.51
C GLU A 18 -27.92 6.65 -39.71
N PHE A 19 -27.91 7.98 -39.54
CA PHE A 19 -26.69 8.78 -39.60
C PHE A 19 -25.68 8.37 -38.51
N LEU A 20 -26.14 8.09 -37.30
CA LEU A 20 -25.31 7.68 -36.15
C LEU A 20 -24.97 6.18 -36.10
N GLN A 21 -25.44 5.38 -37.07
CA GLN A 21 -25.16 3.94 -37.14
C GLN A 21 -23.65 3.61 -37.05
N PRO A 22 -22.71 4.38 -37.64
CA PRO A 22 -21.27 4.14 -37.49
C PRO A 22 -20.70 4.27 -36.07
N LEU A 23 -21.47 4.81 -35.10
CA LEU A 23 -21.07 4.85 -33.69
C LEU A 23 -21.55 3.61 -32.91
N GLN A 24 -22.49 2.84 -33.45
CA GLN A 24 -23.06 1.69 -32.76
C GLN A 24 -22.12 0.50 -32.87
N VAL A 25 -21.62 0.02 -31.73
CA VAL A 25 -20.77 -1.17 -31.65
C VAL A 25 -21.58 -2.30 -30.99
N GLY A 26 -21.86 -3.35 -31.76
CA GLY A 26 -22.61 -4.51 -31.28
C GLY A 26 -21.85 -5.29 -30.21
N ILE A 27 -22.58 -5.96 -29.31
CA ILE A 27 -21.97 -6.74 -28.22
C ILE A 27 -21.05 -7.87 -28.72
N GLU A 28 -21.31 -8.42 -29.91
CA GLU A 28 -20.45 -9.44 -30.52
C GLU A 28 -19.10 -8.86 -30.95
N THR A 29 -19.13 -7.68 -31.58
CA THR A 29 -17.92 -6.93 -31.95
C THR A 29 -17.14 -6.50 -30.71
N LEU A 30 -17.82 -6.10 -29.63
CA LEU A 30 -17.16 -5.77 -28.35
C LEU A 30 -16.51 -7.01 -27.72
N SER A 31 -17.14 -8.17 -27.82
CA SER A 31 -16.59 -9.44 -27.32
C SER A 31 -15.34 -9.86 -28.12
N ASP A 32 -15.36 -9.74 -29.45
CA ASP A 32 -14.19 -9.99 -30.31
C ASP A 32 -13.09 -8.96 -29.99
N LEU A 33 -13.45 -7.68 -29.84
CA LEU A 33 -12.53 -6.63 -29.44
C LEU A 33 -11.82 -6.96 -28.12
N SER A 34 -12.54 -7.38 -27.07
CA SER A 34 -11.92 -7.77 -25.80
C SER A 34 -10.94 -8.93 -25.95
N CYS A 35 -11.24 -9.93 -26.78
CA CYS A 35 -10.36 -11.06 -27.04
C CYS A 35 -9.09 -10.64 -27.79
N ARG A 36 -9.24 -9.78 -28.82
CA ARG A 36 -8.11 -9.23 -29.58
C ARG A 36 -7.25 -8.30 -28.74
N LEU A 37 -7.86 -7.47 -27.89
CA LEU A 37 -7.15 -6.62 -26.95
C LEU A 37 -6.36 -7.47 -25.95
N SER A 38 -6.94 -8.51 -25.35
CA SER A 38 -6.22 -9.45 -24.47
C SER A 38 -4.98 -10.05 -25.15
N THR A 39 -5.13 -10.50 -26.40
CA THR A 39 -4.03 -11.06 -27.21
C THR A 39 -2.97 -10.00 -27.51
N SER A 40 -3.39 -8.80 -27.93
CA SER A 40 -2.50 -7.68 -28.22
C SER A 40 -1.74 -7.24 -26.96
N TYR A 41 -2.41 -7.15 -25.82
CA TYR A 41 -1.81 -6.81 -24.53
C TYR A 41 -0.78 -7.84 -24.09
N THR A 42 -1.07 -9.14 -24.25
CA THR A 42 -0.11 -10.21 -23.97
C THR A 42 1.15 -10.06 -24.84
N LYS A 43 0.98 -9.75 -26.13
CA LYS A 43 2.10 -9.50 -27.04
C LYS A 43 2.90 -8.26 -26.64
N LEU A 44 2.22 -7.15 -26.32
CA LEU A 44 2.86 -5.90 -25.90
C LEU A 44 3.61 -6.05 -24.57
N ALA A 45 3.10 -6.87 -23.64
CA ALA A 45 3.78 -7.22 -22.40
C ALA A 45 5.14 -7.90 -22.66
N LEU A 46 5.20 -8.75 -23.69
CA LEU A 46 6.40 -9.49 -24.08
C LEU A 46 7.33 -8.74 -25.04
N GLU A 47 6.85 -7.81 -25.85
CA GLU A 47 7.66 -7.28 -26.97
C GLU A 47 7.88 -5.77 -26.93
N SER A 48 6.94 -4.98 -26.39
CA SER A 48 6.99 -3.52 -26.49
C SER A 48 7.88 -2.89 -25.43
N THR A 49 8.64 -1.84 -25.77
CA THR A 49 9.38 -1.03 -24.81
C THR A 49 8.58 0.13 -24.21
N GLU A 50 7.38 0.39 -24.75
CA GLU A 50 6.55 1.57 -24.41
C GLU A 50 5.27 1.20 -23.67
N HIS A 51 4.93 -0.09 -23.62
CA HIS A 51 3.72 -0.60 -22.98
C HIS A 51 4.03 -1.61 -21.87
N PHE A 52 3.06 -1.79 -20.96
CA PHE A 52 3.15 -2.76 -19.86
C PHE A 52 4.48 -2.60 -19.10
N ILE A 53 4.80 -1.35 -18.76
CA ILE A 53 6.06 -0.97 -18.13
C ILE A 53 5.95 -1.31 -16.66
N PRO A 54 6.77 -2.24 -16.15
CA PRO A 54 6.67 -2.63 -14.76
C PRO A 54 7.20 -1.52 -13.86
N THR A 55 6.61 -1.42 -12.68
CA THR A 55 6.98 -0.44 -11.65
C THR A 55 7.70 -1.14 -10.51
N PRO A 56 8.46 -0.43 -9.67
CA PRO A 56 9.08 -1.00 -8.48
C PRO A 56 8.09 -1.42 -7.38
N ILE A 57 6.77 -1.40 -7.64
CA ILE A 57 5.72 -1.81 -6.71
C ILE A 57 5.41 -3.29 -6.94
N THR A 58 5.79 -4.14 -5.98
CA THR A 58 5.63 -5.60 -6.06
C THR A 58 4.55 -6.16 -5.14
N ARG A 59 3.93 -5.31 -4.30
CA ARG A 59 2.82 -5.66 -3.39
C ARG A 59 1.85 -4.49 -3.27
N LEU A 60 0.57 -4.82 -3.14
CA LEU A 60 -0.48 -3.85 -2.83
C LEU A 60 -0.51 -3.53 -1.33
N PRO A 61 -1.05 -2.36 -0.94
CA PRO A 61 -1.20 -2.01 0.47
C PRO A 61 -2.13 -2.97 1.21
N THR A 62 -1.84 -3.11 2.50
CA THR A 62 -2.54 -3.99 3.44
C THR A 62 -3.71 -3.29 4.13
N GLY A 63 -3.72 -1.95 4.14
CA GLY A 63 -4.67 -1.14 4.91
C GLY A 63 -4.24 -0.89 6.35
N HIS A 64 -3.11 -1.45 6.79
CA HIS A 64 -2.50 -1.22 8.10
C HIS A 64 -1.43 -0.12 8.08
N GLU A 65 -1.12 0.43 6.90
CA GLU A 65 -0.13 1.49 6.76
C GLU A 65 -0.55 2.72 7.60
N THR A 66 0.42 3.27 8.35
CA THR A 66 0.22 4.47 9.17
C THR A 66 1.32 5.48 8.90
N GLY A 67 1.01 6.77 9.03
CA GLY A 67 1.98 7.85 8.88
C GLY A 67 1.40 9.11 8.27
N ARG A 68 2.13 10.21 8.43
CA ARG A 68 1.79 11.52 7.86
C ARG A 68 2.72 11.85 6.69
N TYR A 69 2.18 12.47 5.66
CA TYR A 69 2.97 12.93 4.51
C TYR A 69 2.33 14.10 3.78
N LEU A 70 3.11 14.72 2.89
CA LEU A 70 2.62 15.70 1.93
C LEU A 70 2.28 15.01 0.60
N GLY A 71 0.99 14.97 0.25
CA GLY A 71 0.50 14.47 -1.02
C GLY A 71 0.46 15.58 -2.07
N VAL A 72 1.03 15.32 -3.24
CA VAL A 72 1.01 16.24 -4.40
C VAL A 72 0.44 15.49 -5.60
N TYR A 73 -0.62 16.00 -6.19
CA TYR A 73 -1.23 15.47 -7.41
C TYR A 73 -1.10 16.49 -8.53
N VAL A 74 -0.34 16.14 -9.58
CA VAL A 74 -0.17 16.96 -10.79
C VAL A 74 -1.06 16.38 -11.89
N GLY A 75 -2.26 16.95 -12.03
CA GLY A 75 -3.21 16.63 -13.08
C GLY A 75 -2.90 17.30 -14.42
N LEU A 76 -3.78 17.10 -15.41
CA LEU A 76 -3.69 17.79 -16.70
C LEU A 76 -4.25 19.22 -16.68
N SER A 77 -5.10 19.52 -15.70
CA SER A 77 -5.82 20.80 -15.57
C SER A 77 -5.73 21.41 -14.18
N TYR A 78 -5.34 20.64 -13.16
CA TYR A 78 -5.26 21.11 -11.79
C TYR A 78 -4.07 20.49 -11.06
N LEU A 79 -3.44 21.28 -10.20
CA LEU A 79 -2.51 20.85 -9.16
C LEU A 79 -3.28 20.76 -7.85
N ARG A 80 -3.10 19.70 -7.07
CA ARG A 80 -3.60 19.60 -5.68
C ARG A 80 -2.48 19.25 -4.73
N VAL A 81 -2.47 19.87 -3.57
CA VAL A 81 -1.49 19.64 -2.51
C VAL A 81 -2.22 19.56 -1.18
N ALA A 82 -1.95 18.53 -0.39
CA ALA A 82 -2.57 18.32 0.92
C ALA A 82 -1.66 17.52 1.85
N PHE A 83 -1.79 17.72 3.17
CA PHE A 83 -1.24 16.79 4.15
C PHE A 83 -2.19 15.63 4.38
N ILE A 84 -1.67 14.42 4.28
CA ILE A 84 -2.42 13.17 4.40
C ILE A 84 -1.90 12.38 5.59
N ASP A 85 -2.82 11.95 6.44
CA ASP A 85 -2.60 11.07 7.59
C ASP A 85 -3.23 9.71 7.32
N LEU A 86 -2.40 8.68 7.19
CA LEU A 86 -2.82 7.28 7.17
C LEU A 86 -2.97 6.80 8.61
N LEU A 87 -4.18 6.38 8.97
CA LEU A 87 -4.53 5.99 10.34
C LEU A 87 -4.45 4.48 10.59
N GLY A 88 -4.22 3.68 9.55
CA GLY A 88 -4.22 2.21 9.61
C GLY A 88 -5.58 1.67 10.06
N ASP A 89 -5.55 0.53 10.75
CA ASP A 89 -6.75 -0.19 11.20
C ASP A 89 -7.22 0.21 12.62
N LYS A 90 -6.79 1.37 13.13
CA LYS A 90 -7.24 1.89 14.42
C LYS A 90 -8.71 2.30 14.31
N GLN A 91 -9.61 1.38 14.63
CA GLN A 91 -11.05 1.63 14.64
C GLN A 91 -11.44 2.69 15.68
N VAL A 92 -12.04 3.76 15.20
CA VAL A 92 -13.15 4.44 15.89
C VAL A 92 -14.33 4.31 14.94
N GLU A 93 -15.43 3.72 15.41
CA GLU A 93 -16.65 3.50 14.61
C GLU A 93 -17.01 4.73 13.78
N GLY A 94 -17.05 4.58 12.45
CA GLY A 94 -17.52 5.62 11.53
C GLY A 94 -16.51 6.67 11.07
N HIS A 95 -15.19 6.49 11.25
CA HIS A 95 -14.17 7.42 10.75
C HIS A 95 -13.33 6.87 9.58
N ALA A 96 -12.97 7.74 8.64
CA ALA A 96 -12.18 7.39 7.46
C ALA A 96 -10.74 6.98 7.83
N ARG A 97 -10.20 5.92 7.19
CA ARG A 97 -8.80 5.41 7.34
C ARG A 97 -7.73 6.43 6.92
N VAL A 98 -8.17 7.53 6.32
CA VAL A 98 -7.36 8.62 5.81
C VAL A 98 -7.92 9.92 6.35
N ARG A 99 -7.06 10.75 6.94
CA ARG A 99 -7.40 12.13 7.32
C ARG A 99 -6.62 13.09 6.44
N ARG A 100 -7.32 14.09 5.87
CA ARG A 100 -6.73 15.13 5.02
C ARG A 100 -6.74 16.45 5.76
N THR A 101 -5.65 17.19 5.68
CA THR A 101 -5.50 18.51 6.31
C THR A 101 -4.79 19.48 5.37
N LEU A 102 -5.18 20.76 5.42
CA LEU A 102 -4.60 21.83 4.61
C LEU A 102 -4.53 21.50 3.10
N GLU A 103 -5.67 21.16 2.51
CA GLU A 103 -5.78 20.90 1.07
C GLU A 103 -5.97 22.21 0.30
N LYS A 104 -5.16 22.39 -0.76
CA LYS A 104 -5.31 23.48 -1.73
C LYS A 104 -5.24 22.94 -3.16
N ALA A 105 -5.92 23.61 -4.07
CA ALA A 105 -5.99 23.26 -5.48
C ALA A 105 -5.86 24.50 -6.37
N TRP A 106 -5.10 24.38 -7.46
CA TRP A 106 -4.89 25.45 -8.42
C TRP A 106 -5.11 24.95 -9.85
N PRO A 107 -5.79 25.74 -10.73
CA PRO A 107 -5.85 25.42 -12.15
C PRO A 107 -4.46 25.56 -12.78
N ILE A 108 -4.09 24.61 -13.64
CA ILE A 108 -2.88 24.66 -14.45
C ILE A 108 -3.23 25.40 -15.74
N GLU A 109 -2.78 26.65 -15.84
CA GLU A 109 -3.03 27.50 -16.99
C GLU A 109 -2.35 26.97 -18.27
N ASP A 110 -2.92 27.32 -19.43
CA ASP A 110 -2.43 26.92 -20.75
C ASP A 110 -0.97 27.26 -20.99
N HIS A 111 -0.55 28.44 -20.55
CA HIS A 111 0.81 28.94 -20.72
C HIS A 111 1.81 28.04 -19.97
N LEU A 112 1.52 27.64 -18.73
CA LEU A 112 2.33 26.70 -17.94
C LEU A 112 2.49 25.32 -18.60
N ARG A 113 1.54 24.91 -19.45
CA ARG A 113 1.63 23.63 -20.18
C ARG A 113 2.45 23.75 -21.47
N LYS A 114 2.42 24.91 -22.11
CA LYS A 114 2.95 25.13 -23.47
C LYS A 114 4.31 25.81 -23.50
N ASP A 115 4.65 26.56 -22.46
CA ASP A 115 5.85 27.38 -22.38
C ASP A 115 7.08 26.58 -21.87
N HIS A 116 8.03 27.25 -21.24
CA HIS A 116 9.25 26.62 -20.74
C HIS A 116 8.97 25.73 -19.52
N SER A 117 9.52 24.51 -19.55
CA SER A 117 9.37 23.53 -18.46
C SER A 117 9.75 24.07 -17.07
N LEU A 118 10.76 24.95 -17.01
CA LEU A 118 11.20 25.57 -15.77
C LEU A 118 10.08 26.38 -15.09
N ASP A 119 9.23 27.07 -15.85
CA ASP A 119 8.15 27.91 -15.31
C ASP A 119 7.08 27.06 -14.63
N LEU A 120 6.73 25.91 -15.23
CA LEU A 120 5.80 24.95 -14.65
C LEU A 120 6.29 24.43 -13.28
N PHE A 121 7.53 23.92 -13.21
CA PHE A 121 8.04 23.34 -11.96
C PHE A 121 8.32 24.40 -10.90
N THR A 122 8.72 25.60 -11.33
CA THR A 122 8.81 26.79 -10.49
C THR A 122 7.44 27.06 -9.86
N TRP A 123 6.39 27.21 -10.67
CA TRP A 123 5.02 27.41 -10.17
C TRP A 123 4.53 26.29 -9.25
N ILE A 124 4.78 25.00 -9.57
CA ILE A 124 4.45 23.88 -8.68
C ILE A 124 5.17 24.03 -7.32
N GLY A 125 6.44 24.41 -7.35
CA GLY A 125 7.23 24.67 -6.14
C GLY A 125 6.65 25.79 -5.26
N ASP A 126 6.11 26.86 -5.86
CA ASP A 126 5.41 27.94 -5.13
C ASP A 126 4.14 27.43 -4.45
N CYS A 127 3.31 26.68 -5.17
CA CYS A 127 2.08 26.10 -4.62
C CYS A 127 2.36 25.13 -3.46
N ILE A 128 3.40 24.30 -3.58
CA ILE A 128 3.81 23.40 -2.49
C ILE A 128 4.30 24.21 -1.28
N ALA A 129 5.14 25.22 -1.50
CA ALA A 129 5.66 26.07 -0.44
C ALA A 129 4.54 26.79 0.32
N GLU A 130 3.48 27.23 -0.38
CA GLU A 130 2.31 27.86 0.24
C GLU A 130 1.63 26.93 1.26
N VAL A 131 1.42 25.64 0.94
CA VAL A 131 0.80 24.67 1.87
C VAL A 131 1.72 24.34 3.04
N VAL A 132 3.02 24.19 2.77
CA VAL A 132 4.01 23.91 3.81
C VAL A 132 4.14 25.09 4.78
N ALA A 133 4.15 26.33 4.26
CA ALA A 133 4.22 27.53 5.07
C ALA A 133 2.99 27.68 5.99
N ASP A 134 1.79 27.45 5.46
CA ASP A 134 0.54 27.48 6.24
C ASP A 134 0.55 26.45 7.38
N ARG A 135 1.16 25.28 7.16
CA ARG A 135 1.31 24.26 8.20
C ARG A 135 2.20 24.71 9.33
N LEU A 136 3.36 25.28 9.00
CA LEU A 136 4.37 25.73 9.95
C LEU A 136 3.99 27.02 10.67
N ALA A 137 2.98 27.75 10.17
CA ALA A 137 2.40 28.88 10.90
C ALA A 137 1.64 28.45 12.18
N ASN A 138 1.34 27.15 12.34
CA ASN A 138 0.71 26.62 13.55
C ASN A 138 1.75 26.40 14.66
N PRO A 139 1.66 27.09 15.82
CA PRO A 139 2.67 27.02 16.88
C PRO A 139 2.78 25.65 17.57
N ASN A 140 1.83 24.74 17.35
CA ASN A 140 1.86 23.38 17.89
C ASN A 140 2.58 22.36 16.99
N GLU A 141 3.06 22.76 15.81
CA GLU A 141 3.81 21.87 14.92
C GLU A 141 5.32 21.89 15.22
N GLU A 142 5.92 20.71 15.29
CA GLU A 142 7.37 20.57 15.40
C GLU A 142 8.07 20.99 14.10
N SER A 143 9.18 21.73 14.24
CA SER A 143 10.04 22.07 13.11
C SER A 143 10.74 20.81 12.60
N LEU A 144 10.43 20.41 11.36
CA LEU A 144 11.07 19.28 10.69
C LEU A 144 12.18 19.77 9.75
N ASP A 145 13.28 19.03 9.66
CA ASP A 145 14.33 19.33 8.65
C ASP A 145 13.89 18.94 7.23
N GLN A 146 13.07 17.89 7.12
CA GLN A 146 12.54 17.37 5.86
C GLN A 146 11.08 16.95 5.99
N ILE A 147 10.31 17.16 4.92
CA ILE A 147 8.93 16.71 4.79
C ILE A 147 8.88 15.55 3.80
N THR A 148 8.34 14.41 4.24
CA THR A 148 8.12 13.25 3.36
C THR A 148 6.99 13.55 2.39
N THR A 149 7.27 13.42 1.09
CA THR A 149 6.38 13.83 0.02
C THR A 149 6.12 12.66 -0.94
N GLY A 150 4.85 12.45 -1.27
CA GLY A 150 4.39 11.49 -2.27
C GLY A 150 3.74 12.23 -3.43
N ILE A 151 4.15 11.92 -4.65
CA ILE A 151 3.73 12.64 -5.86
C ILE A 151 3.05 11.69 -6.83
N SER A 152 1.88 12.07 -7.33
CA SER A 152 1.23 11.43 -8.48
C SER A 152 1.21 12.36 -9.68
N LEU A 153 1.41 11.77 -10.84
CA LEU A 153 1.53 12.47 -12.11
C LEU A 153 0.58 11.85 -13.13
N CYS A 154 -0.28 12.67 -13.76
CA CYS A 154 -1.08 12.27 -14.91
C CYS A 154 -0.28 12.15 -16.22
N LEU A 155 1.02 11.85 -16.13
CA LEU A 155 1.96 11.76 -17.25
C LEU A 155 2.53 10.33 -17.34
N PRO A 156 2.89 9.87 -18.56
CA PRO A 156 3.53 8.57 -18.72
C PRO A 156 4.97 8.66 -18.20
N ILE A 157 5.33 7.75 -17.28
CA ILE A 157 6.64 7.76 -16.62
C ILE A 157 7.29 6.38 -16.66
N LYS A 158 8.62 6.37 -16.75
CA LYS A 158 9.46 5.20 -16.50
C LYS A 158 10.24 5.40 -15.21
N GLN A 159 10.34 4.36 -14.41
CA GLN A 159 10.97 4.41 -13.08
C GLN A 159 11.57 3.05 -12.71
N ASN A 160 12.78 3.06 -12.14
CA ASN A 160 13.44 1.87 -11.61
C ASN A 160 13.41 1.86 -10.07
N THR A 161 13.26 3.02 -9.43
CA THR A 161 13.03 3.18 -7.99
C THR A 161 11.75 3.98 -7.75
N LEU A 162 11.16 3.85 -6.57
CA LEU A 162 9.88 4.47 -6.25
C LEU A 162 9.94 6.00 -6.21
N ASP A 163 11.12 6.59 -6.00
CA ASP A 163 11.31 8.04 -5.99
C ASP A 163 11.78 8.60 -7.34
N GLU A 164 11.95 7.75 -8.36
CA GLU A 164 12.34 8.14 -9.72
C GLU A 164 11.11 8.35 -10.61
N ALA A 165 11.16 9.35 -11.50
CA ALA A 165 10.18 9.49 -12.55
C ALA A 165 10.82 10.16 -13.77
N ILE A 166 11.08 9.37 -14.81
CA ILE A 166 11.59 9.85 -16.10
C ILE A 166 10.41 9.95 -17.06
N LEU A 167 10.18 11.15 -17.61
CA LEU A 167 9.06 11.41 -18.49
C LEU A 167 9.20 10.66 -19.81
N MET A 168 8.14 9.94 -20.21
CA MET A 168 8.03 9.34 -21.53
C MET A 168 7.37 10.31 -22.54
N PRO A 169 7.50 10.05 -23.86
CA PRO A 169 6.76 10.81 -24.85
C PRO A 169 5.27 10.92 -24.50
N THR A 170 4.75 12.13 -24.45
CA THR A 170 3.36 12.40 -24.03
C THR A 170 2.57 13.15 -25.10
N GLY A 171 1.30 12.77 -25.27
CA GLY A 171 0.31 13.45 -26.13
C GLY A 171 -0.55 14.45 -25.37
N LYS A 172 -0.34 14.57 -24.05
CA LYS A 172 -1.26 15.23 -23.12
C LYS A 172 -1.11 16.75 -23.06
N GLY A 173 -0.56 17.36 -24.11
CA GLY A 173 -0.52 18.81 -24.29
C GLY A 173 0.55 19.58 -23.50
N PHE A 174 1.52 18.88 -22.89
CA PHE A 174 2.67 19.47 -22.21
C PHE A 174 3.89 19.56 -23.13
N SER A 175 4.55 20.72 -23.16
CA SER A 175 5.80 20.98 -23.89
C SER A 175 7.01 20.60 -23.03
N LEU A 176 7.18 19.30 -22.77
CA LEU A 176 8.26 18.75 -21.94
C LEU A 176 9.14 17.81 -22.76
N SER A 177 10.44 17.78 -22.48
CA SER A 177 11.35 16.84 -23.14
C SER A 177 11.08 15.41 -22.69
N SER A 178 10.99 14.49 -23.65
CA SER A 178 10.94 13.05 -23.38
C SER A 178 12.31 12.61 -22.87
N ASP A 179 12.40 12.21 -21.59
CA ASP A 179 13.61 11.98 -20.77
C ASP A 179 13.75 12.90 -19.54
N LEU A 180 12.88 13.90 -19.39
CA LEU A 180 12.97 14.82 -18.27
C LEU A 180 12.88 14.09 -16.93
N ASN A 181 13.86 14.30 -16.06
CA ASN A 181 13.83 13.83 -14.68
C ASN A 181 12.89 14.72 -13.85
N LEU A 182 11.65 14.25 -13.69
CA LEU A 182 10.58 15.01 -13.04
C LEU A 182 10.86 15.24 -11.54
N ARG A 183 11.53 14.28 -10.88
CA ARG A 183 11.96 14.40 -9.49
C ARG A 183 12.88 15.60 -9.31
N GLN A 184 13.92 15.71 -10.14
CA GLN A 184 14.89 16.80 -10.04
C GLN A 184 14.25 18.14 -10.44
N ALA A 185 13.40 18.15 -11.46
CA ALA A 185 12.69 19.36 -11.89
C ALA A 185 11.82 19.94 -10.76
N LEU A 186 11.07 19.10 -10.04
CA LEU A 186 10.25 19.49 -8.89
C LEU A 186 11.10 20.00 -7.72
N LEU A 187 12.20 19.31 -7.38
CA LEU A 187 13.12 19.75 -6.33
C LEU A 187 13.73 21.11 -6.65
N ASN A 188 14.17 21.33 -7.88
CA ASN A 188 14.72 22.61 -8.34
C ASN A 188 13.67 23.74 -8.25
N GLY A 189 12.41 23.45 -8.61
CA GLY A 189 11.31 24.42 -8.52
C GLY A 189 11.01 24.87 -7.09
N TYR A 190 11.18 23.96 -6.12
CA TYR A 190 10.97 24.20 -4.68
C TYR A 190 12.21 24.76 -3.96
N GLU A 191 13.42 24.53 -4.47
CA GLU A 191 14.70 24.84 -3.80
C GLU A 191 14.79 26.27 -3.25
N ARG A 192 14.28 27.26 -4.00
CA ARG A 192 14.25 28.68 -3.62
C ARG A 192 13.56 28.98 -2.29
N HIS A 193 12.73 28.06 -1.77
CA HIS A 193 12.00 28.20 -0.51
C HIS A 193 12.72 27.56 0.69
N THR A 194 13.91 26.95 0.49
CA THR A 194 14.61 26.15 1.52
C THR A 194 15.90 26.77 2.07
N TYR A 195 16.35 27.92 1.53
CA TYR A 195 17.63 28.53 1.92
C TYR A 195 17.57 29.27 3.27
N THR A 196 18.35 28.81 4.25
CA THR A 196 18.61 29.51 5.53
C THR A 196 19.80 30.46 5.45
N SER A 197 19.71 31.62 6.09
CA SER A 197 20.64 32.75 5.95
C SER A 197 21.97 32.66 6.73
N HIS A 198 22.53 31.47 6.92
CA HIS A 198 23.79 31.29 7.66
C HIS A 198 24.87 30.66 6.77
N GLY A 199 25.70 31.52 6.16
CA GLY A 199 26.92 31.14 5.42
C GLY A 199 27.07 31.88 4.09
N ASP A 200 27.99 32.83 4.04
CA ASP A 200 28.61 33.53 2.90
C ASP A 200 27.71 34.02 1.74
N VAL A 201 27.47 35.34 1.74
CA VAL A 201 26.65 36.07 0.77
C VAL A 201 27.48 36.48 -0.44
N GLU A 202 27.19 35.90 -1.60
CA GLU A 202 27.18 36.68 -2.85
C GLU A 202 25.79 37.32 -3.05
N PRO A 203 25.72 38.59 -3.52
CA PRO A 203 24.45 39.27 -3.69
C PRO A 203 23.64 38.66 -4.84
N MET A 204 22.55 37.96 -4.50
CA MET A 204 21.61 37.43 -5.50
C MET A 204 20.72 38.55 -6.10
N PRO A 205 20.43 38.50 -7.42
CA PRO A 205 19.64 39.53 -8.10
C PRO A 205 18.18 39.60 -7.61
N ALA A 206 17.61 40.81 -7.60
CA ALA A 206 16.32 41.17 -6.99
C ALA A 206 15.08 40.35 -7.41
N LYS A 207 15.16 39.60 -8.52
CA LYS A 207 14.11 38.67 -8.98
C LYS A 207 14.05 37.35 -8.18
N ARG A 208 15.03 37.08 -7.30
CA ARG A 208 15.08 35.91 -6.39
C ARG A 208 14.87 36.32 -4.92
N ARG A 209 13.94 37.25 -4.65
CA ARG A 209 13.59 37.64 -3.28
C ARG A 209 12.96 36.45 -2.53
N ARG A 210 13.49 36.16 -1.34
CA ARG A 210 13.03 35.11 -0.40
C ARG A 210 11.54 35.28 -0.09
N LEU A 211 10.75 34.21 -0.17
CA LEU A 211 9.36 34.18 0.31
C LEU A 211 9.22 33.40 1.64
N PHE A 212 9.90 32.26 1.79
CA PHE A 212 9.84 31.44 3.01
C PHE A 212 11.20 30.78 3.36
N SER A 213 11.36 30.32 4.61
CA SER A 213 12.48 29.50 5.10
C SER A 213 11.94 28.13 5.54
N LEU A 214 11.65 27.26 4.58
CA LEU A 214 10.91 26.02 4.78
C LEU A 214 11.81 24.77 4.80
N PRO A 215 11.34 23.66 5.38
CA PRO A 215 11.99 22.35 5.32
C PRO A 215 12.18 21.87 3.87
N LYS A 216 13.20 21.02 3.66
CA LYS A 216 13.44 20.38 2.35
C LYS A 216 12.38 19.31 2.07
N LEU A 217 12.05 19.09 0.80
CA LEU A 217 11.20 17.96 0.42
C LEU A 217 12.03 16.69 0.31
N LYS A 218 11.53 15.62 0.93
CA LYS A 218 11.99 14.24 0.72
C LYS A 218 10.94 13.55 -0.15
N ILE A 219 11.12 13.63 -1.48
CA ILE A 219 10.29 12.88 -2.42
C ILE A 219 10.60 11.39 -2.25
N ALA A 220 9.68 10.66 -1.64
CA ALA A 220 9.85 9.24 -1.34
C ALA A 220 9.11 8.34 -2.34
N VAL A 221 8.05 8.85 -2.97
CA VAL A 221 7.26 8.13 -3.98
C VAL A 221 6.87 9.07 -5.11
N MET A 222 7.04 8.63 -6.35
CA MET A 222 6.56 9.24 -7.59
C MET A 222 5.86 8.18 -8.44
N ILE A 223 4.55 8.30 -8.63
CA ILE A 223 3.75 7.28 -9.32
C ILE A 223 2.80 7.88 -10.34
N ASN A 224 2.30 7.05 -11.26
CA ASN A 224 1.22 7.46 -12.15
C ASN A 224 -0.11 7.58 -11.38
N ASP A 225 -1.02 8.42 -11.88
CA ASP A 225 -2.36 8.59 -11.33
C ASP A 225 -3.18 7.29 -11.28
N THR A 226 -3.06 6.41 -12.27
CA THR A 226 -3.70 5.07 -12.23
C THR A 226 -3.21 4.23 -11.05
N THR A 227 -1.91 4.25 -10.77
CA THR A 227 -1.27 3.55 -9.64
C THR A 227 -1.72 4.13 -8.30
N ALA A 228 -1.82 5.45 -8.20
CA ALA A 228 -2.34 6.11 -7.01
C ALA A 228 -3.82 5.74 -6.76
N THR A 229 -4.65 5.76 -7.82
CA THR A 229 -6.05 5.34 -7.78
C THR A 229 -6.22 3.89 -7.31
N LEU A 230 -5.43 2.96 -7.85
CA LEU A 230 -5.44 1.56 -7.39
C LEU A 230 -5.08 1.47 -5.91
N ALA A 231 -3.98 2.08 -5.51
CA ALA A 231 -3.46 2.01 -4.14
C ALA A 231 -4.43 2.60 -3.12
N SER A 232 -5.06 3.74 -3.45
CA SER A 232 -6.05 4.38 -2.59
C SER A 232 -7.24 3.47 -2.30
N LEU A 233 -7.73 2.76 -3.32
CA LEU A 233 -8.84 1.82 -3.10
C LEU A 233 -8.38 0.57 -2.34
N ALA A 234 -7.23 0.01 -2.72
CA ALA A 234 -6.67 -1.17 -2.06
C ALA A 234 -6.43 -0.94 -0.55
N TYR A 235 -5.96 0.25 -0.17
CA TYR A 235 -5.81 0.65 1.23
C TYR A 235 -7.16 0.82 1.96
N SER A 236 -8.21 1.23 1.23
CA SER A 236 -9.53 1.54 1.79
C SER A 236 -10.44 0.32 1.92
N ILE A 237 -10.20 -0.75 1.13
CA ILE A 237 -10.97 -2.01 1.18
C ILE A 237 -10.23 -3.12 1.96
N PRO A 238 -10.14 -3.05 3.30
CA PRO A 238 -9.90 -4.27 4.12
C PRO A 238 -11.14 -4.77 4.89
N SER A 239 -12.36 -4.38 4.53
CA SER A 239 -13.59 -4.70 5.29
C SER A 239 -14.62 -5.56 4.55
N LEU A 240 -14.38 -5.94 3.30
CA LEU A 240 -15.30 -6.78 2.53
C LEU A 240 -14.69 -8.19 2.38
N PRO A 241 -15.26 -9.22 3.04
CA PRO A 241 -14.84 -10.59 2.78
C PRO A 241 -15.10 -10.89 1.30
N ASN A 242 -14.06 -11.32 0.59
CA ASN A 242 -14.05 -11.70 -0.84
C ASN A 242 -13.99 -10.57 -1.88
N THR A 243 -13.59 -9.34 -1.52
CA THR A 243 -13.28 -8.29 -2.52
C THR A 243 -11.78 -8.11 -2.70
N ARG A 244 -11.30 -8.02 -3.94
CA ARG A 244 -9.91 -7.72 -4.27
C ARG A 244 -9.81 -6.64 -5.34
N VAL A 245 -8.97 -5.65 -5.08
CA VAL A 245 -8.68 -4.60 -6.06
C VAL A 245 -7.68 -5.12 -7.08
N VAL A 246 -8.06 -5.13 -8.35
CA VAL A 246 -7.27 -5.75 -9.44
C VAL A 246 -6.79 -4.78 -10.51
N MET A 247 -7.34 -3.56 -10.53
CA MET A 247 -7.02 -2.58 -11.56
C MET A 247 -7.26 -1.16 -11.05
N GLY A 248 -6.40 -0.22 -11.49
CA GLY A 248 -6.63 1.22 -11.40
C GLY A 248 -6.91 1.77 -12.79
N LEU A 249 -8.02 2.47 -12.95
CA LEU A 249 -8.54 2.99 -14.21
C LEU A 249 -8.74 4.49 -14.11
N ILE A 250 -8.20 5.23 -15.06
CA ILE A 250 -8.47 6.66 -15.22
C ILE A 250 -9.28 6.87 -16.49
N VAL A 251 -10.43 7.53 -16.37
CA VAL A 251 -11.22 8.03 -17.50
C VAL A 251 -11.60 9.48 -17.22
N GLY A 252 -10.69 10.39 -17.56
CA GLY A 252 -10.82 11.83 -17.35
C GLY A 252 -10.58 12.57 -18.66
N ALA A 253 -9.74 13.61 -18.62
CA ALA A 253 -9.29 14.26 -19.85
C ALA A 253 -8.50 13.30 -20.76
N GLY A 254 -7.78 12.33 -20.19
CA GLY A 254 -7.19 11.19 -20.88
C GLY A 254 -7.70 9.85 -20.33
N CYS A 255 -7.12 8.74 -20.80
CA CYS A 255 -7.47 7.39 -20.39
C CYS A 255 -6.23 6.50 -20.22
N ASN A 256 -6.12 5.81 -19.09
CA ASN A 256 -5.04 4.85 -18.84
C ASN A 256 -5.45 3.82 -17.77
N ALA A 257 -4.70 2.73 -17.67
CA ALA A 257 -4.88 1.74 -16.62
C ALA A 257 -3.56 1.17 -16.07
N THR A 258 -3.63 0.66 -14.85
CA THR A 258 -2.60 -0.13 -14.17
C THR A 258 -3.23 -1.40 -13.59
N ALA A 259 -2.45 -2.46 -13.49
CA ALA A 259 -2.86 -3.70 -12.84
C ALA A 259 -1.63 -4.47 -12.33
N PRO A 260 -1.79 -5.38 -11.35
CA PRO A 260 -0.76 -6.37 -11.04
C PRO A 260 -0.60 -7.36 -12.20
N MET A 261 0.65 -7.65 -12.56
CA MET A 261 0.99 -8.66 -13.58
C MET A 261 2.13 -9.54 -13.07
N LYS A 262 2.06 -10.84 -13.37
CA LYS A 262 3.13 -11.78 -13.00
C LYS A 262 4.42 -11.41 -13.73
N ILE A 263 5.54 -11.45 -13.01
CA ILE A 263 6.87 -11.20 -13.58
C ILE A 263 7.24 -12.23 -14.66
N SER A 264 6.65 -13.43 -14.62
CA SER A 264 6.82 -14.45 -15.66
C SER A 264 6.07 -14.14 -16.96
N ASP A 265 5.07 -13.27 -16.93
CA ASP A 265 4.25 -12.91 -18.10
C ASP A 265 4.78 -11.64 -18.81
N LEU A 266 5.87 -11.07 -18.31
CA LEU A 266 6.56 -9.90 -18.87
C LEU A 266 7.88 -10.31 -19.52
N HIS A 267 8.33 -9.55 -20.52
CA HIS A 267 9.65 -9.77 -21.11
C HIS A 267 10.77 -9.63 -20.08
N GLU A 268 11.79 -10.48 -20.18
CA GLU A 268 12.92 -10.52 -19.25
C GLU A 268 13.61 -9.14 -19.13
N SER A 269 13.85 -8.46 -20.26
CA SER A 269 14.50 -7.13 -20.28
C SER A 269 13.73 -6.04 -19.51
N LYS A 270 12.41 -6.18 -19.33
CA LYS A 270 11.60 -5.25 -18.52
C LYS A 270 11.74 -5.52 -17.03
N THR A 271 11.92 -6.79 -16.68
CA THR A 271 11.85 -7.28 -15.29
C THR A 271 13.21 -7.38 -14.61
N GLN A 272 14.31 -7.23 -15.36
CA GLN A 272 15.67 -7.37 -14.83
C GLN A 272 15.89 -6.55 -13.55
N ASN A 273 15.56 -5.25 -13.57
CA ASN A 273 15.76 -4.40 -12.40
C ASN A 273 14.93 -4.83 -11.18
N ILE A 274 13.72 -5.34 -11.42
CA ILE A 274 12.83 -5.82 -10.37
C ILE A 274 13.34 -7.14 -9.80
N ARG A 275 13.80 -8.07 -10.65
CA ARG A 275 14.38 -9.35 -10.20
C ARG A 275 15.67 -9.14 -9.42
N GLU A 276 16.48 -8.16 -9.81
CA GLU A 276 17.72 -7.80 -9.11
C GLU A 276 17.45 -7.17 -7.73
N LYS A 277 16.45 -6.28 -7.63
CA LYS A 277 16.13 -5.59 -6.36
C LYS A 277 15.17 -6.37 -5.46
N TYR A 278 14.30 -7.19 -6.03
CA TYR A 278 13.22 -7.89 -5.34
C TYR A 278 13.15 -9.34 -5.84
N PRO A 279 14.14 -10.20 -5.48
CA PRO A 279 14.25 -11.56 -6.01
C PRO A 279 13.03 -12.44 -5.72
N ASP A 280 12.34 -12.19 -4.61
CA ASP A 280 11.14 -12.94 -4.19
C ASP A 280 9.83 -12.42 -4.82
N ALA A 281 9.89 -11.34 -5.61
CA ALA A 281 8.69 -10.79 -6.24
C ALA A 281 8.13 -11.76 -7.28
N LYS A 282 6.85 -12.11 -7.13
CA LYS A 282 6.10 -12.92 -8.11
C LYS A 282 5.34 -12.05 -9.12
N GLU A 283 5.01 -10.84 -8.72
CA GLU A 283 4.22 -9.87 -9.49
C GLU A 283 4.74 -8.45 -9.30
N THR A 284 4.33 -7.57 -10.21
CA THR A 284 4.62 -6.14 -10.19
C THR A 284 3.42 -5.38 -10.75
N LEU A 285 3.17 -4.18 -10.25
CA LEU A 285 2.25 -3.26 -10.93
C LEU A 285 2.86 -2.77 -12.24
N ILE A 286 2.04 -2.77 -13.29
CA ILE A 286 2.42 -2.27 -14.61
C ILE A 286 1.71 -0.95 -14.94
N SER A 287 2.36 -0.03 -15.66
CA SER A 287 1.66 1.00 -16.43
C SER A 287 1.38 0.45 -17.82
N THR A 288 0.12 0.42 -18.24
CA THR A 288 -0.25 -0.21 -19.52
C THR A 288 0.08 0.67 -20.73
N GLU A 289 -0.12 1.98 -20.60
CA GLU A 289 -0.09 2.95 -21.72
C GLU A 289 -0.92 2.44 -22.92
N TRP A 290 -2.03 1.75 -22.66
CA TRP A 290 -2.83 1.03 -23.65
C TRP A 290 -3.50 1.91 -24.71
N THR A 291 -3.33 3.23 -24.64
CA THR A 291 -3.89 4.19 -25.59
C THR A 291 -2.96 4.50 -26.76
N LEU A 292 -1.66 4.18 -26.67
CA LEU A 292 -0.71 4.44 -27.77
C LEU A 292 -1.08 3.66 -29.04
N SER A 293 -0.70 4.18 -30.20
CA SER A 293 -1.11 3.63 -31.50
C SER A 293 -0.68 2.20 -31.80
N THR A 294 0.40 1.72 -31.21
CA THR A 294 0.83 0.32 -31.33
C THR A 294 -0.12 -0.66 -30.66
N ALA A 295 -1.01 -0.20 -29.77
CA ALA A 295 -2.12 -0.98 -29.22
C ALA A 295 -3.44 -0.82 -30.01
N ALA A 296 -3.48 -0.01 -31.07
CA ALA A 296 -4.72 0.36 -31.74
C ALA A 296 -5.20 -0.63 -32.81
N ALA A 297 -4.37 -1.60 -33.22
CA ALA A 297 -4.68 -2.53 -34.31
C ALA A 297 -6.06 -3.23 -34.19
N PRO A 298 -6.49 -3.73 -33.02
CA PRO A 298 -7.81 -4.35 -32.88
C PRO A 298 -8.99 -3.43 -33.24
N PHE A 299 -8.86 -2.12 -33.03
CA PHE A 299 -9.92 -1.16 -33.38
C PHE A 299 -10.05 -0.97 -34.90
N ASP A 300 -8.92 -1.05 -35.63
CA ASP A 300 -8.88 -0.93 -37.09
C ASP A 300 -9.37 -2.20 -37.78
N GLU A 301 -8.93 -3.36 -37.30
CA GLU A 301 -9.34 -4.67 -37.82
C GLU A 301 -10.86 -4.86 -37.75
N LEU A 302 -11.48 -4.34 -36.69
CA LEU A 302 -12.93 -4.38 -36.46
C LEU A 302 -13.68 -3.18 -37.03
N ARG A 303 -12.98 -2.25 -37.71
CA ARG A 303 -13.55 -1.03 -38.31
C ARG A 303 -14.35 -0.18 -37.31
N ILE A 304 -13.87 -0.11 -36.07
CA ILE A 304 -14.49 0.69 -34.99
C ILE A 304 -14.22 2.18 -35.20
N ARG A 305 -13.02 2.52 -35.68
CA ARG A 305 -12.70 3.90 -36.08
C ARG A 305 -13.46 4.25 -37.36
N ASN A 306 -14.26 5.30 -37.29
CA ASN A 306 -15.05 5.80 -38.40
C ASN A 306 -14.48 7.12 -38.94
N LYS A 307 -15.15 7.70 -39.95
CA LYS A 307 -14.71 8.94 -40.61
C LYS A 307 -14.49 10.11 -39.64
N TRP A 308 -15.29 10.22 -38.58
CA TRP A 308 -15.17 11.31 -37.61
C TRP A 308 -13.98 11.11 -36.68
N ASP A 309 -13.68 9.85 -36.32
CA ASP A 309 -12.48 9.50 -35.56
C ASP A 309 -11.22 9.83 -36.37
N HIS A 310 -11.21 9.52 -37.67
CA HIS A 310 -10.10 9.88 -38.55
C HIS A 310 -9.96 11.39 -38.75
N GLU A 311 -11.06 12.14 -38.85
CA GLU A 311 -11.04 13.61 -38.91
C GLU A 311 -10.46 14.20 -37.61
N LEU A 312 -10.89 13.71 -36.45
CA LEU A 312 -10.36 14.12 -35.15
C LEU A 312 -8.86 13.82 -35.02
N ASP A 313 -8.45 12.60 -35.39
CA ASP A 313 -7.06 12.14 -35.31
C ASP A 313 -6.13 13.02 -36.16
N GLN A 314 -6.49 13.28 -37.42
CA GLN A 314 -5.73 14.10 -38.37
C GLN A 314 -5.55 15.56 -37.92
N HIS A 315 -6.54 16.12 -37.21
CA HIS A 315 -6.50 17.50 -36.70
C HIS A 315 -6.07 17.58 -35.23
N SER A 316 -5.67 16.46 -34.62
CA SER A 316 -5.07 16.45 -33.29
C SER A 316 -3.65 17.03 -33.33
N LYS A 317 -3.10 17.37 -32.15
CA LYS A 317 -1.72 17.89 -32.06
C LYS A 317 -0.66 16.89 -32.51
N ARG A 318 -0.96 15.58 -32.42
CA ARG A 318 -0.04 14.49 -32.76
C ARG A 318 -0.83 13.35 -33.43
N PRO A 319 -1.16 13.48 -34.73
CA PRO A 319 -1.93 12.47 -35.43
C PRO A 319 -1.31 11.07 -35.30
N GLY A 320 -2.15 10.08 -35.04
CA GLY A 320 -1.79 8.69 -34.85
C GLY A 320 -1.05 8.40 -33.54
N PHE A 321 -1.06 9.30 -32.55
CA PHE A 321 -0.32 9.06 -31.31
C PHE A 321 -1.13 8.21 -30.31
N GLN A 322 -2.39 8.58 -30.02
CA GLN A 322 -3.24 7.86 -29.05
C GLN A 322 -4.68 7.60 -29.54
N PRO A 323 -4.90 6.72 -30.54
CA PRO A 323 -6.21 6.53 -31.17
C PRO A 323 -7.35 6.16 -30.20
N LEU A 324 -7.08 5.32 -29.19
CA LEU A 324 -8.10 4.98 -28.18
C LEU A 324 -8.44 6.19 -27.31
N GLU A 325 -7.45 6.99 -26.90
CA GLU A 325 -7.69 8.18 -26.07
C GLU A 325 -8.55 9.21 -26.82
N TYR A 326 -8.39 9.33 -28.15
CA TYR A 326 -9.23 10.24 -28.95
C TYR A 326 -10.70 9.83 -28.98
N MET A 327 -11.00 8.53 -28.85
CA MET A 327 -12.37 8.02 -28.83
C MET A 327 -13.03 8.06 -27.44
N VAL A 328 -12.25 8.08 -26.35
CA VAL A 328 -12.79 7.89 -24.98
C VAL A 328 -12.41 8.97 -23.97
N GLY A 329 -11.34 9.74 -24.23
CA GLY A 329 -10.83 10.77 -23.34
C GLY A 329 -11.64 12.06 -23.42
N GLY A 330 -11.95 12.66 -22.28
CA GLY A 330 -12.72 13.90 -22.18
C GLY A 330 -12.05 15.13 -22.80
N GLY A 331 -10.74 15.06 -23.09
CA GLY A 331 -10.05 16.08 -23.89
C GLY A 331 -10.43 16.06 -25.38
N TYR A 332 -11.11 15.00 -25.84
CA TYR A 332 -11.38 14.74 -27.25
C TYR A 332 -12.85 14.44 -27.55
N THR A 333 -13.61 13.81 -26.64
CA THR A 333 -15.02 13.46 -26.90
C THR A 333 -15.91 14.68 -27.15
N GLY A 334 -15.61 15.83 -26.54
CA GLY A 334 -16.27 17.10 -26.86
C GLY A 334 -16.05 17.55 -28.30
N GLU A 335 -14.81 17.43 -28.80
CA GLU A 335 -14.48 17.76 -30.19
C GLU A 335 -15.08 16.75 -31.16
N LEU A 336 -15.11 15.47 -30.81
CA LEU A 336 -15.77 14.45 -31.61
C LEU A 336 -17.28 14.75 -31.78
N VAL A 337 -17.95 15.16 -30.70
CA VAL A 337 -19.36 15.61 -30.77
C VAL A 337 -19.50 16.84 -31.67
N ARG A 338 -18.59 17.82 -31.58
CA ARG A 338 -18.59 19.00 -32.47
C ARG A 338 -18.46 18.60 -33.94
N ILE A 339 -17.50 17.73 -34.28
CA ILE A 339 -17.28 17.23 -35.64
C ILE A 339 -18.55 16.57 -36.19
N ILE A 340 -19.18 15.70 -35.39
CA ILE A 340 -20.41 14.99 -35.79
C ILE A 340 -21.58 15.95 -35.93
N CYS A 341 -21.73 16.92 -35.01
CA CYS A 341 -22.77 17.95 -35.10
C CYS A 341 -22.57 18.82 -36.33
N TYR A 342 -21.34 19.23 -36.65
CA TYR A 342 -21.03 20.00 -37.84
C TYR A 342 -21.37 19.19 -39.12
N ASP A 343 -20.98 17.92 -39.19
CA ASP A 343 -21.30 17.04 -40.33
C ASP A 343 -22.82 16.89 -40.49
N TYR A 344 -23.55 16.70 -39.39
CA TYR A 344 -25.01 16.55 -39.43
C TYR A 344 -25.72 17.86 -39.82
N PHE A 345 -25.48 18.97 -39.11
CA PHE A 345 -26.19 20.22 -39.36
C PHE A 345 -25.81 20.83 -40.72
N HIS A 346 -24.50 20.87 -41.04
CA HIS A 346 -24.05 21.53 -42.26
C HIS A 346 -24.19 20.65 -43.50
N ARG A 347 -23.68 19.41 -43.46
CA ARG A 347 -23.58 18.57 -44.67
C ARG A 347 -24.80 17.69 -44.89
N VAL A 348 -25.50 17.27 -43.84
CA VAL A 348 -26.70 16.42 -43.96
C VAL A 348 -27.99 17.23 -44.00
N LEU A 349 -28.17 18.20 -43.09
CA LEU A 349 -29.35 19.07 -43.07
C LEU A 349 -29.23 20.30 -43.98
N GLY A 350 -28.05 20.55 -44.55
CA GLY A 350 -27.84 21.63 -45.52
C GLY A 350 -27.86 23.04 -44.92
N ILE A 351 -27.71 23.18 -43.59
CA ILE A 351 -27.64 24.49 -42.93
C ILE A 351 -26.33 25.16 -43.35
N GLN A 352 -26.37 26.40 -43.84
CA GLN A 352 -25.15 27.06 -44.30
C GLN A 352 -24.14 27.26 -43.17
N ARG A 353 -22.84 27.10 -43.47
CA ARG A 353 -21.76 27.28 -42.49
C ARG A 353 -21.81 28.65 -41.81
N SER A 354 -22.17 29.71 -42.54
CA SER A 354 -22.30 31.08 -42.01
C SER A 354 -23.46 31.25 -41.03
N MET A 355 -24.42 30.31 -41.00
CA MET A 355 -25.59 30.37 -40.12
C MET A 355 -25.38 29.64 -38.79
N LEU A 356 -24.39 28.74 -38.73
CA LEU A 356 -24.12 27.94 -37.52
C LEU A 356 -23.35 28.76 -36.47
N PRO A 357 -23.58 28.47 -35.16
CA PRO A 357 -22.76 28.98 -34.09
C PRO A 357 -21.26 28.74 -34.35
N VAL A 358 -20.43 29.74 -34.08
CA VAL A 358 -18.96 29.64 -34.24
C VAL A 358 -18.39 28.46 -33.44
N THR A 359 -18.99 28.15 -32.30
CA THR A 359 -18.68 27.00 -31.44
C THR A 359 -19.01 25.63 -32.04
N LEU A 360 -19.76 25.55 -33.15
CA LEU A 360 -19.88 24.30 -33.92
C LEU A 360 -18.84 24.22 -35.04
N ILE A 361 -18.16 25.33 -35.36
CA ILE A 361 -17.23 25.45 -36.48
C ILE A 361 -15.78 25.37 -36.01
N GLU A 362 -15.45 26.05 -34.91
CA GLU A 362 -14.08 26.15 -34.39
C GLU A 362 -13.66 24.86 -33.67
N PRO A 363 -12.49 24.27 -34.00
CA PRO A 363 -11.99 23.10 -33.30
C PRO A 363 -11.84 23.31 -31.79
N TYR A 364 -12.19 22.29 -31.01
CA TYR A 364 -12.10 22.22 -29.55
C TYR A 364 -12.93 23.26 -28.78
N SER A 365 -13.93 23.88 -29.43
CA SER A 365 -14.81 24.88 -28.79
C SER A 365 -15.98 24.27 -28.01
N ILE A 366 -16.24 22.97 -28.14
CA ILE A 366 -17.17 22.22 -27.28
C ILE A 366 -16.38 21.34 -26.33
N SER A 367 -16.49 21.64 -25.03
CA SER A 367 -15.87 20.83 -23.98
C SER A 367 -16.79 19.71 -23.50
N THR A 368 -16.20 18.62 -23.01
CA THR A 368 -16.95 17.51 -22.39
C THR A 368 -17.69 17.96 -21.11
N GLU A 369 -17.15 18.95 -20.39
CA GLU A 369 -17.82 19.58 -19.26
C GLU A 369 -19.10 20.30 -19.68
N PHE A 370 -19.05 21.09 -20.77
CA PHE A 370 -20.25 21.72 -21.33
C PHE A 370 -21.29 20.68 -21.74
N LEU A 371 -20.87 19.60 -22.41
CA LEU A 371 -21.76 18.51 -22.78
C LEU A 371 -22.42 17.84 -21.56
N SER A 372 -21.65 17.61 -20.49
CA SER A 372 -22.17 17.03 -19.25
C SER A 372 -23.19 17.97 -18.56
N LEU A 373 -22.77 19.20 -18.26
CA LEU A 373 -23.53 20.14 -17.43
C LEU A 373 -24.72 20.78 -18.16
N VAL A 374 -24.62 20.93 -19.48
CA VAL A 374 -25.64 21.63 -20.28
C VAL A 374 -26.44 20.65 -21.13
N VAL A 375 -25.79 19.84 -21.97
CA VAL A 375 -26.48 19.03 -22.98
C VAL A 375 -27.13 17.79 -22.37
N ALA A 376 -26.37 16.97 -21.64
CA ALA A 376 -26.84 15.72 -21.07
C ALA A 376 -27.78 15.94 -19.87
N SER A 377 -27.53 16.97 -19.06
CA SER A 377 -28.28 17.23 -17.82
C SER A 377 -29.59 18.00 -18.01
N SER A 378 -29.89 18.53 -19.21
CA SER A 378 -31.09 19.35 -19.44
C SER A 378 -32.25 18.53 -20.00
N LEU A 379 -33.34 18.48 -19.23
CA LEU A 379 -34.65 17.97 -19.63
C LEU A 379 -35.72 18.97 -19.16
N PRO A 380 -36.71 19.36 -20.00
CA PRO A 380 -37.03 18.86 -21.35
C PRO A 380 -36.28 19.57 -22.50
N ASP A 381 -36.55 19.18 -23.76
CA ASP A 381 -35.86 19.65 -24.99
C ASP A 381 -35.95 21.16 -25.18
N GLU A 382 -37.07 21.76 -24.80
CA GLU A 382 -37.31 23.21 -24.84
C GLU A 382 -36.31 23.95 -23.96
N SER A 383 -36.11 23.46 -22.73
CA SER A 383 -35.12 24.06 -21.81
C SER A 383 -33.69 23.92 -22.33
N LEU A 384 -33.39 22.80 -22.99
CA LEU A 384 -32.10 22.61 -23.62
C LEU A 384 -31.92 23.61 -24.78
N ALA A 385 -32.93 23.78 -25.63
CA ALA A 385 -32.90 24.76 -26.72
C ALA A 385 -32.65 26.19 -26.23
N ASP A 386 -33.29 26.60 -25.12
CA ASP A 386 -33.06 27.90 -24.49
C ASP A 386 -31.62 28.06 -24.00
N LYS A 387 -31.09 27.07 -23.29
CA LYS A 387 -29.70 27.08 -22.79
C LYS A 387 -28.68 27.10 -23.92
N LEU A 388 -28.93 26.34 -24.99
CA LEU A 388 -28.08 26.33 -26.19
C LEU A 388 -28.14 27.68 -26.91
N SER A 389 -29.31 28.30 -27.02
CA SER A 389 -29.46 29.66 -27.56
C SER A 389 -28.67 30.68 -26.77
N GLN A 390 -28.56 30.53 -25.44
CA GLN A 390 -27.77 31.44 -24.62
C GLN A 390 -26.26 31.19 -24.73
N LYS A 391 -25.83 29.92 -24.75
CA LYS A 391 -24.41 29.54 -24.65
C LYS A 391 -23.71 29.26 -25.98
N LEU A 392 -24.44 28.90 -27.03
CA LEU A 392 -23.97 28.63 -28.39
C LEU A 392 -24.74 29.52 -29.37
N GLN A 393 -24.58 30.82 -29.22
CA GLN A 393 -25.32 31.81 -30.00
C GLN A 393 -24.96 31.70 -31.50
N PRO A 394 -25.97 31.62 -32.38
CA PRO A 394 -25.77 31.80 -33.82
C PRO A 394 -25.23 33.22 -34.11
N PRO A 395 -24.55 33.44 -35.24
CA PRO A 395 -24.15 34.77 -35.68
C PRO A 395 -25.36 35.73 -35.75
N PRO A 396 -25.22 37.03 -35.45
CA PRO A 396 -26.34 37.97 -35.41
C PRO A 396 -27.15 38.08 -36.72
N GLU A 397 -26.51 37.78 -37.85
CA GLU A 397 -27.12 37.80 -39.19
C GLU A 397 -27.73 36.45 -39.60
N SER A 398 -27.74 35.45 -38.71
CA SER A 398 -28.25 34.11 -38.97
C SER A 398 -29.75 34.00 -38.66
N ASP A 399 -30.51 33.49 -39.61
CA ASP A 399 -31.92 33.11 -39.41
C ASP A 399 -32.08 31.73 -38.74
N TRP A 400 -30.97 31.04 -38.44
CA TRP A 400 -30.98 29.75 -37.76
C TRP A 400 -31.00 29.91 -36.24
N SER A 401 -31.83 29.13 -35.55
CA SER A 401 -31.91 29.11 -34.08
C SER A 401 -32.00 27.70 -33.53
N TRP A 402 -31.63 27.52 -32.26
CA TRP A 402 -31.79 26.25 -31.57
C TRP A 402 -33.29 25.99 -31.31
N THR A 403 -33.86 25.05 -32.06
CA THR A 403 -35.20 24.52 -31.80
C THR A 403 -35.13 23.35 -30.81
N PRO A 404 -36.24 22.97 -30.15
CA PRO A 404 -36.29 21.74 -29.33
C PRO A 404 -35.84 20.50 -30.12
N GLU A 405 -36.06 20.49 -31.44
CA GLU A 405 -35.64 19.41 -32.32
C GLU A 405 -34.11 19.37 -32.50
N TYR A 406 -33.46 20.51 -32.79
CA TYR A 406 -32.00 20.56 -32.91
C TYR A 406 -31.30 20.33 -31.56
N ALA A 407 -31.92 20.79 -30.47
CA ALA A 407 -31.49 20.50 -29.11
C ALA A 407 -31.52 18.98 -28.81
N ARG A 408 -32.57 18.28 -29.26
CA ARG A 408 -32.66 16.82 -29.19
C ARG A 408 -31.57 16.15 -30.02
N ASP A 409 -31.31 16.65 -31.23
CA ASP A 409 -30.30 16.07 -32.13
C ASP A 409 -28.89 16.14 -31.52
N ILE A 410 -28.46 17.30 -31.01
CA ILE A 410 -27.14 17.42 -30.36
C ILE A 410 -27.04 16.54 -29.11
N ARG A 411 -28.12 16.40 -28.33
CA ARG A 411 -28.15 15.49 -27.18
C ARG A 411 -28.03 14.03 -27.62
N ALA A 412 -28.73 13.62 -28.68
CA ALA A 412 -28.64 12.27 -29.22
C ALA A 412 -27.24 11.95 -29.76
N ILE A 413 -26.59 12.90 -30.44
CA ILE A 413 -25.19 12.79 -30.88
C ILE A 413 -24.26 12.63 -29.67
N ALA A 414 -24.40 13.50 -28.66
CA ALA A 414 -23.58 13.42 -27.45
C ALA A 414 -23.74 12.09 -26.72
N LEU A 415 -24.98 11.60 -26.58
CA LEU A 415 -25.28 10.29 -25.99
C LEU A 415 -24.65 9.14 -26.79
N ALA A 416 -24.74 9.15 -28.12
CA ALA A 416 -24.15 8.11 -28.96
C ALA A 416 -22.62 8.06 -28.85
N VAL A 417 -21.95 9.22 -28.81
CA VAL A 417 -20.50 9.30 -28.62
C VAL A 417 -20.07 8.74 -27.26
N HIS A 418 -20.76 9.13 -26.18
CA HIS A 418 -20.37 8.72 -24.83
C HIS A 418 -20.77 7.27 -24.51
N ASP A 419 -21.89 6.75 -25.05
CA ASP A 419 -22.23 5.33 -24.93
C ASP A 419 -21.21 4.45 -25.68
N ARG A 420 -20.80 4.86 -26.89
CA ARG A 420 -19.70 4.21 -27.61
C ARG A 420 -18.42 4.24 -26.79
N ALA A 421 -18.02 5.41 -26.27
CA ALA A 421 -16.82 5.53 -25.45
C ALA A 421 -16.86 4.60 -24.23
N ALA A 422 -18.00 4.54 -23.53
CA ALA A 422 -18.18 3.63 -22.39
C ALA A 422 -18.04 2.15 -22.78
N SER A 423 -18.57 1.76 -23.95
CA SER A 423 -18.44 0.39 -24.46
C SER A 423 -17.00 0.00 -24.80
N LEU A 424 -16.21 0.93 -25.35
CA LEU A 424 -14.81 0.70 -25.70
C LEU A 424 -13.93 0.61 -24.45
N VAL A 425 -14.19 1.47 -23.44
CA VAL A 425 -13.52 1.37 -22.12
C VAL A 425 -13.83 0.02 -21.48
N ALA A 426 -15.09 -0.42 -21.48
CA ALA A 426 -15.47 -1.72 -20.95
C ALA A 426 -14.75 -2.88 -21.67
N ALA A 427 -14.67 -2.83 -23.00
CA ALA A 427 -13.97 -3.86 -23.77
C ALA A 427 -12.46 -3.92 -23.46
N ALA A 428 -11.82 -2.75 -23.27
CA ALA A 428 -10.41 -2.66 -22.87
C ALA A 428 -10.16 -3.17 -21.45
N VAL A 429 -11.03 -2.80 -20.48
CA VAL A 429 -10.98 -3.31 -19.10
C VAL A 429 -11.07 -4.83 -19.08
N VAL A 430 -12.07 -5.41 -19.74
CA VAL A 430 -12.26 -6.87 -19.77
C VAL A 430 -11.12 -7.56 -20.50
N GLY A 431 -10.62 -6.99 -21.61
CA GLY A 431 -9.45 -7.52 -22.32
C GLY A 431 -8.18 -7.52 -21.45
N LEU A 432 -7.98 -6.48 -20.64
CA LEU A 432 -6.85 -6.42 -19.71
C LEU A 432 -7.01 -7.43 -18.57
N LEU A 433 -8.22 -7.60 -18.01
CA LEU A 433 -8.48 -8.59 -16.97
C LEU A 433 -8.22 -10.04 -17.47
N ASP A 434 -8.54 -10.34 -18.73
CA ASP A 434 -8.21 -11.65 -19.34
C ASP A 434 -6.69 -11.80 -19.55
N CYS A 435 -6.02 -10.75 -20.01
CA CYS A 435 -4.55 -10.72 -20.17
C CYS A 435 -3.82 -11.05 -18.86
N ILE A 436 -4.25 -10.49 -17.73
CA ILE A 436 -3.69 -10.77 -16.40
C ILE A 436 -4.27 -12.02 -15.73
N LYS A 437 -5.09 -12.80 -16.46
CA LYS A 437 -5.68 -14.08 -16.03
C LYS A 437 -6.65 -13.96 -14.84
N GLU A 438 -7.28 -12.80 -14.67
CA GLU A 438 -8.30 -12.60 -13.65
C GLU A 438 -9.67 -13.09 -14.07
N VAL A 439 -10.01 -12.89 -15.34
CA VAL A 439 -11.20 -13.44 -15.99
C VAL A 439 -10.77 -14.29 -17.19
N LYS A 440 -11.69 -15.08 -17.73
CA LYS A 440 -11.46 -15.90 -18.93
C LYS A 440 -12.49 -15.56 -19.99
N LEU A 441 -12.02 -15.11 -21.15
CA LEU A 441 -12.83 -14.86 -22.34
C LEU A 441 -12.92 -16.12 -23.23
N CYS A 442 -14.07 -16.30 -23.90
CA CYS A 442 -14.25 -17.33 -24.93
C CYS A 442 -13.52 -16.92 -26.20
N LYS A 443 -12.47 -17.66 -26.58
CA LYS A 443 -11.63 -17.36 -27.76
C LYS A 443 -12.17 -17.94 -29.08
N ASP A 444 -13.25 -18.71 -29.03
CA ASP A 444 -13.87 -19.33 -30.20
C ASP A 444 -15.05 -18.49 -30.70
N VAL A 445 -14.79 -17.57 -31.63
CA VAL A 445 -15.86 -16.88 -32.40
C VAL A 445 -15.84 -17.29 -33.87
N SER A 446 -15.01 -18.25 -34.26
CA SER A 446 -15.04 -18.83 -35.60
C SER A 446 -15.38 -20.32 -35.54
N LYS A 447 -16.61 -20.64 -35.96
CA LYS A 447 -17.28 -21.95 -36.07
C LYS A 447 -18.08 -22.34 -34.84
N ASP A 448 -19.36 -21.94 -34.82
CA ASP A 448 -20.48 -22.88 -34.70
C ASP A 448 -21.80 -22.10 -34.80
N ALA A 449 -22.16 -21.78 -36.05
CA ALA A 449 -23.53 -21.52 -36.44
C ALA A 449 -24.04 -22.68 -37.30
N SER A 450 -23.85 -23.93 -36.84
CA SER A 450 -24.56 -25.12 -37.37
C SER A 450 -24.22 -26.39 -36.59
N GLY A 451 -25.19 -26.90 -35.80
CA GLY A 451 -25.10 -28.16 -35.05
C GLY A 451 -24.44 -27.97 -33.68
N VAL A 452 -24.93 -28.50 -32.57
CA VAL A 452 -25.31 -29.89 -32.35
C VAL A 452 -26.27 -29.99 -31.16
N GLN A 453 -27.41 -30.66 -31.36
CA GLN A 453 -28.16 -31.33 -30.30
C GLN A 453 -27.37 -32.54 -29.77
N LYS A 454 -27.42 -32.75 -28.46
CA LYS A 454 -27.03 -33.96 -27.69
C LYS A 454 -25.52 -34.27 -27.59
N LYS A 455 -25.01 -34.24 -26.36
CA LYS A 455 -24.94 -35.44 -25.48
C LYS A 455 -24.39 -35.06 -24.10
N MET A 456 -25.19 -35.33 -23.09
CA MET A 456 -24.78 -35.39 -21.69
C MET A 456 -24.14 -36.78 -21.51
N GLU A 457 -22.80 -36.84 -21.58
CA GLU A 457 -22.04 -38.04 -21.21
C GLU A 457 -21.15 -37.69 -20.02
N THR A 458 -21.51 -38.26 -18.88
CA THR A 458 -20.66 -38.44 -17.71
C THR A 458 -19.43 -39.25 -18.11
N LYS A 459 -18.24 -38.64 -18.01
CA LYS A 459 -16.98 -39.37 -17.94
C LYS A 459 -16.18 -38.85 -16.75
N ASP A 460 -15.87 -39.81 -15.89
CA ASP A 460 -15.06 -39.70 -14.69
C ASP A 460 -13.72 -39.02 -15.00
N ALA A 461 -13.43 -37.96 -14.25
CA ALA A 461 -12.11 -37.36 -14.21
C ALA A 461 -11.25 -38.14 -13.22
N GLU A 462 -10.21 -38.80 -13.76
CA GLU A 462 -9.13 -39.41 -13.01
C GLU A 462 -8.42 -38.38 -12.12
N GLN A 463 -8.08 -38.84 -10.93
CA GLN A 463 -7.43 -38.11 -9.85
C GLN A 463 -6.00 -37.71 -10.21
N THR A 464 -5.73 -36.41 -10.22
CA THR A 464 -4.44 -35.85 -9.81
C THR A 464 -4.71 -34.75 -8.80
N GLY A 465 -4.49 -35.05 -7.51
CA GLY A 465 -4.79 -34.16 -6.41
C GLY A 465 -3.71 -33.10 -6.16
N SER A 466 -4.10 -31.83 -6.19
CA SER A 466 -3.64 -30.83 -5.21
C SER A 466 -4.75 -29.77 -5.03
N GLY A 467 -5.28 -29.71 -3.82
CA GLY A 467 -6.49 -29.01 -3.35
C GLY A 467 -6.95 -27.75 -4.09
N SER A 468 -8.15 -27.82 -4.67
CA SER A 468 -9.01 -26.66 -4.89
C SER A 468 -9.75 -26.33 -3.58
N PRO A 469 -9.86 -25.06 -3.15
CA PRO A 469 -10.86 -24.70 -2.16
C PRO A 469 -12.22 -24.88 -2.81
N GLY A 470 -13.05 -25.74 -2.23
CA GLY A 470 -14.48 -25.78 -2.52
C GLY A 470 -15.12 -24.41 -2.27
N TRP A 471 -16.38 -24.26 -2.65
CA TRP A 471 -17.24 -23.07 -2.51
C TRP A 471 -17.45 -22.56 -1.06
N ASN A 472 -16.50 -22.76 -0.15
CA ASN A 472 -16.56 -22.40 1.26
C ASN A 472 -16.34 -20.89 1.51
N SER A 473 -15.97 -20.09 0.50
CA SER A 473 -15.69 -18.64 0.65
C SER A 473 -16.78 -17.71 0.07
N GLY A 474 -17.69 -18.20 -0.78
CA GLY A 474 -18.62 -17.33 -1.55
C GLY A 474 -18.01 -16.73 -2.83
N PRO A 475 -18.81 -16.02 -3.66
CA PRO A 475 -18.33 -15.42 -4.91
C PRO A 475 -17.32 -14.28 -4.67
N GLU A 476 -16.25 -14.25 -5.48
CA GLU A 476 -15.21 -13.20 -5.42
C GLU A 476 -15.62 -11.94 -6.21
N GLU A 477 -15.46 -10.77 -5.59
CA GLU A 477 -15.59 -9.47 -6.24
C GLU A 477 -14.23 -8.94 -6.67
N LEU A 478 -14.04 -8.76 -7.98
CA LEU A 478 -12.90 -8.07 -8.57
C LEU A 478 -13.23 -6.57 -8.70
N ALA A 479 -12.61 -5.75 -7.87
CA ALA A 479 -12.80 -4.31 -7.86
C ALA A 479 -11.83 -3.62 -8.83
N VAL A 480 -12.39 -2.88 -9.79
CA VAL A 480 -11.66 -1.95 -10.65
C VAL A 480 -11.80 -0.56 -10.05
N ALA A 481 -10.72 -0.07 -9.43
CA ALA A 481 -10.64 1.27 -8.87
C ALA A 481 -10.67 2.29 -9.99
N PHE A 482 -11.62 3.23 -9.98
CA PHE A 482 -11.70 4.26 -11.01
C PHE A 482 -11.61 5.68 -10.45
N SER A 483 -11.07 6.58 -11.28
CA SER A 483 -11.13 8.03 -11.09
C SER A 483 -11.14 8.75 -12.45
N GLY A 484 -11.40 10.05 -12.45
CA GLY A 484 -11.39 10.88 -13.65
C GLY A 484 -12.72 11.56 -13.93
N GLY A 485 -12.65 12.80 -14.42
CA GLY A 485 -13.83 13.67 -14.52
C GLY A 485 -14.94 13.15 -15.44
N VAL A 486 -14.63 12.33 -16.46
CA VAL A 486 -15.66 11.78 -17.36
C VAL A 486 -16.44 10.70 -16.63
N ILE A 487 -15.77 9.68 -16.09
CA ILE A 487 -16.44 8.56 -15.41
C ILE A 487 -17.13 8.98 -14.11
N GLN A 488 -16.61 10.02 -13.42
CA GLN A 488 -17.20 10.51 -12.16
C GLN A 488 -18.36 11.49 -12.36
N HIS A 489 -18.38 12.28 -13.45
CA HIS A 489 -19.31 13.41 -13.56
C HIS A 489 -20.15 13.42 -14.83
N TYR A 490 -19.83 12.64 -15.86
CA TYR A 490 -20.69 12.57 -17.03
C TYR A 490 -21.93 11.69 -16.72
N PRO A 491 -23.17 12.17 -16.94
CA PRO A 491 -24.38 11.46 -16.55
C PRO A 491 -24.43 10.01 -17.07
N HIS A 492 -24.69 9.07 -16.16
CA HIS A 492 -24.82 7.64 -16.42
C HIS A 492 -23.60 6.94 -17.04
N TYR A 493 -22.44 7.61 -17.14
CA TYR A 493 -21.28 7.06 -17.83
C TYR A 493 -20.73 5.82 -17.12
N LYS A 494 -20.52 5.90 -15.81
CA LYS A 494 -20.09 4.76 -14.99
C LYS A 494 -21.07 3.58 -15.10
N GLU A 495 -22.36 3.84 -14.99
CA GLU A 495 -23.42 2.83 -15.12
C GLU A 495 -23.38 2.15 -16.49
N ASN A 496 -23.14 2.92 -17.56
CA ASN A 496 -22.99 2.39 -18.91
C ASN A 496 -21.73 1.52 -19.04
N VAL A 497 -20.58 1.95 -18.52
CA VAL A 497 -19.35 1.13 -18.51
C VAL A 497 -19.59 -0.18 -17.75
N GLN A 498 -20.17 -0.11 -16.54
CA GLN A 498 -20.50 -1.31 -15.74
C GLN A 498 -21.42 -2.24 -16.51
N ARG A 499 -22.50 -1.73 -17.11
CA ARG A 499 -23.44 -2.51 -17.92
C ARG A 499 -22.75 -3.25 -19.07
N TYR A 500 -21.79 -2.62 -19.73
CA TYR A 500 -21.02 -3.27 -20.80
C TYR A 500 -20.05 -4.32 -20.26
N ILE A 501 -19.36 -4.05 -19.13
CA ILE A 501 -18.53 -5.05 -18.44
C ILE A 501 -19.38 -6.28 -18.09
N ASP A 502 -20.54 -6.10 -17.46
CA ASP A 502 -21.44 -7.18 -17.07
C ASP A 502 -21.87 -8.02 -18.28
N ARG A 503 -22.25 -7.37 -19.39
CA ARG A 503 -22.65 -8.06 -20.63
C ARG A 503 -21.50 -8.87 -21.23
N LEU A 504 -20.27 -8.34 -21.22
CA LEU A 504 -19.10 -9.03 -21.74
C LEU A 504 -18.72 -10.24 -20.87
N ILE A 505 -18.75 -10.10 -19.54
CA ILE A 505 -18.48 -11.20 -18.61
C ILE A 505 -19.57 -12.27 -18.71
N LEU A 506 -20.85 -11.89 -18.78
CA LEU A 506 -21.96 -12.83 -18.97
C LEU A 506 -21.80 -13.64 -20.26
N ARG A 507 -21.35 -12.99 -21.36
CA ARG A 507 -21.11 -13.66 -22.63
C ARG A 507 -19.92 -14.63 -22.59
N ALA A 508 -18.89 -14.30 -21.81
CA ALA A 508 -17.74 -15.18 -21.60
C ALA A 508 -18.08 -16.45 -20.79
N GLY A 509 -19.26 -16.50 -20.18
CA GLY A 509 -19.74 -17.63 -19.39
C GLY A 509 -19.27 -17.59 -17.93
N PRO A 510 -19.62 -18.62 -17.14
CA PRO A 510 -19.30 -18.69 -15.72
C PRO A 510 -17.79 -18.60 -15.46
N GLN A 511 -17.40 -17.67 -14.59
CA GLN A 511 -16.01 -17.48 -14.20
C GLN A 511 -15.61 -18.41 -13.05
N ALA A 512 -14.35 -18.86 -13.05
CA ALA A 512 -13.81 -19.67 -11.96
C ALA A 512 -13.95 -18.94 -10.61
N GLY A 513 -14.41 -19.64 -9.57
CA GLY A 513 -14.63 -19.04 -8.24
C GLY A 513 -15.82 -18.09 -8.14
N GLY A 514 -16.69 -18.00 -9.16
CA GLY A 514 -17.84 -17.09 -9.15
C GLY A 514 -17.45 -15.61 -9.27
N LYS A 515 -16.27 -15.33 -9.85
CA LYS A 515 -15.73 -13.97 -10.00
C LYS A 515 -16.69 -13.03 -10.73
N SER A 516 -16.90 -11.85 -10.16
CA SER A 516 -17.67 -10.74 -10.75
C SER A 516 -16.84 -9.46 -10.74
N VAL A 517 -17.01 -8.61 -11.76
CA VAL A 517 -16.18 -7.39 -11.92
C VAL A 517 -17.01 -6.16 -11.61
N PHE A 518 -16.53 -5.30 -10.71
CA PHE A 518 -17.24 -4.09 -10.29
C PHE A 518 -16.36 -2.85 -10.33
N LEU A 519 -16.90 -1.76 -10.87
CA LEU A 519 -16.31 -0.43 -10.80
C LEU A 519 -16.52 0.17 -9.40
N ARG A 520 -15.43 0.47 -8.72
CA ARG A 520 -15.41 1.10 -7.40
C ARG A 520 -14.70 2.44 -7.49
N GLU A 521 -15.37 3.49 -7.01
CA GLU A 521 -14.80 4.83 -7.06
C GLU A 521 -13.67 4.97 -6.04
N ALA A 522 -12.54 5.52 -6.45
CA ALA A 522 -11.49 5.98 -5.55
C ALA A 522 -11.46 7.51 -5.57
N SER A 523 -12.42 8.13 -4.88
CA SER A 523 -12.53 9.59 -4.78
C SER A 523 -11.22 10.14 -4.18
N ASP A 524 -10.59 11.09 -4.88
CA ASP A 524 -9.27 11.64 -4.53
C ASP A 524 -8.13 10.61 -4.49
N GLY A 525 -8.29 9.46 -5.16
CA GLY A 525 -7.28 8.40 -5.23
C GLY A 525 -5.94 8.87 -5.78
N GLY A 526 -5.96 9.89 -6.65
CA GLY A 526 -4.76 10.56 -7.16
C GLY A 526 -3.87 11.12 -6.04
N ILE A 527 -4.41 11.71 -4.98
CA ILE A 527 -3.62 12.33 -3.90
C ILE A 527 -3.43 11.39 -2.69
N ILE A 528 -4.45 10.58 -2.37
CA ILE A 528 -4.40 9.62 -1.27
C ILE A 528 -3.47 8.45 -1.61
N GLY A 529 -3.43 8.03 -2.87
CA GLY A 529 -2.58 6.93 -3.34
C GLY A 529 -1.07 7.18 -3.21
N THR A 530 -0.63 8.43 -3.13
CA THR A 530 0.79 8.78 -3.31
C THR A 530 1.68 8.39 -2.15
N GLY A 531 1.12 8.26 -0.96
CA GLY A 531 1.89 7.96 0.26
C GLY A 531 1.64 6.60 0.88
N ILE A 532 0.70 5.86 0.33
CA ILE A 532 0.39 4.51 0.81
C ILE A 532 1.61 3.58 0.62
N PHE A 533 2.43 3.82 -0.41
CA PHE A 533 3.63 3.03 -0.68
C PHE A 533 4.89 3.48 0.08
N PHE A 534 4.85 4.45 1.01
CA PHE A 534 6.08 4.83 1.74
C PHE A 534 6.68 3.68 2.56
N ARG A 535 5.85 2.77 3.06
CA ARG A 535 6.33 1.54 3.71
C ARG A 535 6.72 0.46 2.70
N CYS A 536 6.09 0.43 1.52
CA CYS A 536 6.47 -0.47 0.42
C CYS A 536 7.81 -0.06 -0.25
N SER A 537 8.19 1.22 -0.21
CA SER A 537 9.51 1.72 -0.66
C SER A 537 10.61 1.60 0.39
N SER A 538 10.23 1.33 1.64
CA SER A 538 11.18 1.18 2.74
C SER A 538 11.84 -0.21 2.79
N THR A 539 11.58 -1.06 1.78
CA THR A 539 12.16 -2.40 1.69
C THR A 539 13.51 -2.43 0.97
N TYR A 540 13.97 -1.40 0.24
CA TYR A 540 15.27 -1.49 -0.47
C TYR A 540 16.03 -0.17 -0.68
N GLN A 541 15.81 0.83 0.17
CA GLN A 541 16.87 1.81 0.46
C GLN A 541 17.41 1.44 1.83
N SER A 542 18.69 1.02 1.85
CA SER A 542 19.54 0.90 3.04
C SER A 542 18.94 1.66 4.20
N ARG A 543 18.14 0.93 4.97
CA ARG A 543 17.69 1.31 6.27
C ARG A 543 18.98 1.46 7.07
N LYS A 544 19.49 2.70 7.14
CA LYS A 544 19.88 3.19 8.45
C LYS A 544 18.59 3.51 9.21
N THR A 545 17.62 2.60 9.25
CA THR A 545 16.84 2.46 10.48
C THR A 545 17.84 1.99 11.49
N THR A 546 18.02 2.78 12.52
CA THR A 546 18.47 2.25 13.80
C THR A 546 17.66 0.99 14.09
N MET A 547 18.30 -0.18 14.00
CA MET A 547 17.71 -1.49 14.36
C MET A 547 17.07 -1.36 15.73
N LYS A 548 15.76 -1.55 15.87
CA LYS A 548 15.08 -1.41 17.18
C LYS A 548 14.94 -2.77 17.83
N PHE A 549 15.39 -2.88 19.06
CA PHE A 549 15.30 -4.12 19.83
C PHE A 549 14.29 -3.98 20.95
N PHE A 550 13.38 -4.95 21.02
CA PHE A 550 12.64 -5.23 22.23
C PHE A 550 13.43 -6.27 22.99
N TYR A 551 13.93 -5.87 24.15
CA TYR A 551 14.69 -6.73 25.00
C TYR A 551 13.77 -7.49 25.97
N VAL A 552 13.57 -8.77 25.68
CA VAL A 552 12.88 -9.69 26.59
C VAL A 552 13.89 -10.27 27.59
N ALA A 553 13.46 -10.55 28.82
CA ALA A 553 14.24 -11.24 29.87
C ALA A 553 15.45 -10.47 30.47
N VAL A 554 15.23 -9.45 31.33
CA VAL A 554 16.30 -8.88 32.20
C VAL A 554 16.10 -9.33 33.65
N THR A 555 17.07 -10.01 34.24
CA THR A 555 17.05 -10.30 35.68
C THR A 555 17.79 -9.20 36.43
N PHE A 556 17.20 -8.00 36.50
CA PHE A 556 17.82 -6.83 37.14
C PHE A 556 18.14 -7.06 38.63
N THR A 557 17.33 -7.86 39.32
CA THR A 557 17.51 -8.18 40.74
C THR A 557 18.74 -9.06 41.00
N ALA A 558 19.45 -9.52 39.97
CA ALA A 558 20.66 -10.31 40.12
C ALA A 558 21.81 -9.51 40.76
N ASP A 559 22.59 -10.18 41.62
CA ASP A 559 23.74 -9.65 42.36
C ASP A 559 24.71 -8.84 41.48
N GLN A 560 24.93 -9.26 40.23
CA GLN A 560 25.87 -8.63 39.30
C GLN A 560 25.46 -7.20 38.91
N PHE A 561 24.16 -6.89 38.87
CA PHE A 561 23.67 -5.52 38.66
C PHE A 561 23.68 -4.69 39.95
N GLN A 562 23.70 -5.35 41.11
CA GLN A 562 23.87 -4.72 42.42
C GLN A 562 25.35 -4.52 42.79
N GLY A 563 26.28 -4.96 41.93
CA GLY A 563 27.72 -4.89 42.14
C GLY A 563 28.28 -5.90 43.14
N ILE A 564 27.52 -6.97 43.40
CA ILE A 564 27.90 -8.08 44.25
C ILE A 564 28.44 -9.21 43.38
N TYR A 565 29.64 -9.69 43.70
CA TYR A 565 30.25 -10.83 43.03
C TYR A 565 30.78 -11.79 44.08
N ARG A 566 30.36 -13.05 44.01
CA ARG A 566 30.76 -14.09 44.98
C ARG A 566 30.51 -13.67 46.45
N GLY A 567 29.37 -13.01 46.70
CA GLY A 567 28.96 -12.55 48.03
C GLY A 567 29.67 -11.31 48.56
N LYS A 568 30.50 -10.63 47.76
CA LYS A 568 31.19 -9.39 48.16
C LYS A 568 30.79 -8.21 47.29
N GLN A 569 30.57 -7.04 47.91
CA GLN A 569 30.32 -5.77 47.22
C GLN A 569 31.61 -5.24 46.57
N TYR A 570 31.56 -4.92 45.28
CA TYR A 570 32.69 -4.33 44.53
C TYR A 570 32.38 -2.94 43.96
N HIS A 571 31.12 -2.66 43.61
CA HIS A 571 30.67 -1.36 43.13
C HIS A 571 29.19 -1.14 43.49
N GLU A 572 28.69 0.07 43.37
CA GLU A 572 27.26 0.37 43.56
C GLU A 572 26.42 -0.16 42.38
N ALA A 573 25.10 -0.22 42.56
CA ALA A 573 24.17 -0.61 41.50
C ALA A 573 24.20 0.40 40.34
N ASP A 574 24.33 -0.07 39.10
CA ASP A 574 24.54 0.79 37.92
C ASP A 574 23.44 0.65 36.86
N PHE A 575 22.24 0.21 37.24
CA PHE A 575 21.16 -0.11 36.29
C PHE A 575 20.75 1.07 35.40
N GLY A 576 20.75 2.30 35.93
CA GLY A 576 20.50 3.48 35.11
C GLY A 576 21.52 3.63 33.97
N GLU A 577 22.78 3.26 34.19
CA GLU A 577 23.81 3.25 33.15
C GLU A 577 23.65 2.07 32.19
N VAL A 578 23.20 0.91 32.68
CA VAL A 578 22.84 -0.25 31.82
C VAL A 578 21.73 0.14 30.85
N LEU A 579 20.68 0.83 31.32
CA LEU A 579 19.58 1.31 30.47
C LEU A 579 20.03 2.38 29.45
N LYS A 580 20.93 3.28 29.84
CA LYS A 580 21.53 4.26 28.91
C LYS A 580 22.26 3.54 27.77
N ARG A 581 23.12 2.57 28.10
CA ARG A 581 23.81 1.75 27.10
C ARG A 581 22.82 0.95 26.25
N ALA A 582 21.77 0.40 26.84
CA ALA A 582 20.73 -0.29 26.09
C ALA A 582 20.10 0.63 25.03
N LYS A 583 19.76 1.87 25.41
CA LYS A 583 19.20 2.88 24.50
C LYS A 583 20.18 3.31 23.40
N GLU A 584 21.45 3.50 23.74
CA GLU A 584 22.52 3.80 22.76
C GLU A 584 22.70 2.69 21.71
N TYR A 585 22.38 1.45 22.08
CA TYR A 585 22.39 0.28 21.20
C TYR A 585 21.01 -0.06 20.63
N ASN A 586 20.06 0.88 20.74
CA ASN A 586 18.70 0.82 20.21
C ASN A 586 17.78 -0.25 20.84
N CYS A 587 18.05 -0.67 22.08
CA CYS A 587 17.08 -1.39 22.88
C CYS A 587 16.10 -0.38 23.48
N GLU A 588 14.90 -0.27 22.90
CA GLU A 588 13.92 0.76 23.27
C GLU A 588 12.95 0.31 24.36
N LYS A 589 12.73 -1.01 24.50
CA LYS A 589 11.79 -1.61 25.44
C LYS A 589 12.45 -2.77 26.16
N LEU A 590 12.20 -2.91 27.46
CA LEU A 590 12.75 -3.94 28.33
C LEU A 590 11.64 -4.58 29.15
N MET A 591 11.66 -5.91 29.23
CA MET A 591 10.84 -6.68 30.16
C MET A 591 11.72 -7.21 31.30
N LEU A 592 11.47 -6.73 32.52
CA LEU A 592 12.17 -7.16 33.73
C LEU A 592 11.56 -8.44 34.27
N THR A 593 12.40 -9.45 34.42
CA THR A 593 12.03 -10.78 34.85
C THR A 593 11.92 -10.83 36.37
N THR A 594 10.77 -11.27 36.85
CA THR A 594 10.52 -11.52 38.26
C THR A 594 10.74 -13.00 38.57
N MET A 595 11.60 -13.28 39.55
CA MET A 595 11.85 -14.65 40.01
C MET A 595 11.16 -14.99 41.33
N THR A 596 10.92 -13.99 42.19
CA THR A 596 10.30 -14.14 43.52
C THR A 596 9.39 -12.95 43.83
N LEU A 597 8.47 -13.10 44.79
CA LEU A 597 7.59 -12.02 45.24
C LEU A 597 8.36 -10.81 45.78
N GLN A 598 9.48 -11.03 46.46
CA GLN A 598 10.33 -9.93 46.93
C GLN A 598 11.06 -9.23 45.77
N GLY A 599 11.52 -10.00 44.78
CA GLY A 599 12.09 -9.45 43.54
C GLY A 599 11.08 -8.61 42.74
N ALA A 600 9.80 -9.00 42.75
CA ALA A 600 8.73 -8.24 42.10
C ALA A 600 8.66 -6.80 42.64
N LYS A 601 8.80 -6.61 43.95
CA LYS A 601 8.79 -5.27 44.59
C LYS A 601 9.98 -4.41 44.15
N GLN A 602 11.14 -5.02 43.91
CA GLN A 602 12.33 -4.32 43.40
C GLN A 602 12.17 -3.96 41.92
N ASN A 603 11.69 -4.89 41.09
CA ASN A 603 11.38 -4.63 39.68
C ASN A 603 10.35 -3.50 39.54
N LEU A 604 9.33 -3.45 40.40
CA LEU A 604 8.33 -2.39 40.39
C LEU A 604 8.96 -1.00 40.62
N GLN A 605 9.96 -0.89 41.49
CA GLN A 605 10.69 0.39 41.69
C GLN A 605 11.42 0.80 40.41
N ALA A 606 12.06 -0.14 39.73
CA ALA A 606 12.76 0.12 38.46
C ALA A 606 11.78 0.50 37.33
N VAL A 607 10.65 -0.22 37.20
CA VAL A 607 9.60 0.10 36.22
C VAL A 607 9.02 1.49 36.47
N ARG A 608 8.77 1.86 37.73
CA ARG A 608 8.28 3.20 38.09
C ARG A 608 9.30 4.31 37.83
N ALA A 609 10.60 4.02 37.91
CA ALA A 609 11.65 4.96 37.56
C ALA A 609 11.79 5.14 36.03
N PHE A 610 11.45 4.11 35.24
CA PHE A 610 11.59 4.11 33.78
C PHE A 610 10.32 3.60 33.05
N PRO A 611 9.15 4.23 33.25
CA PRO A 611 7.85 3.68 32.86
C PRO A 611 7.61 3.66 31.34
N THR A 612 8.39 4.42 30.56
CA THR A 612 8.30 4.42 29.09
C THR A 612 9.13 3.32 28.44
N MET A 613 10.08 2.74 29.18
CA MET A 613 11.07 1.79 28.66
C MET A 613 10.94 0.41 29.30
N CYS A 614 10.51 0.32 30.55
CA CYS A 614 10.46 -0.93 31.30
C CYS A 614 9.03 -1.35 31.62
N LYS A 615 8.73 -2.64 31.45
CA LYS A 615 7.63 -3.35 32.14
C LYS A 615 8.23 -4.55 32.87
N MET A 616 7.43 -5.24 33.68
CA MET A 616 7.87 -6.42 34.42
C MET A 616 6.95 -7.61 34.24
N THR A 617 7.48 -8.80 34.47
CA THR A 617 6.69 -10.01 34.65
C THR A 617 6.29 -10.18 36.12
N LEU A 618 5.30 -11.02 36.42
CA LEU A 618 4.95 -11.42 37.79
C LEU A 618 4.77 -12.93 37.86
N GLY A 619 5.52 -13.60 38.73
CA GLY A 619 5.53 -15.06 38.88
C GLY A 619 6.64 -15.51 39.82
N VAL A 620 6.72 -16.82 40.05
CA VAL A 620 7.76 -17.48 40.84
C VAL A 620 8.50 -18.48 39.96
N HIS A 621 9.79 -18.23 39.78
CA HIS A 621 10.69 -19.06 38.98
C HIS A 621 10.82 -20.46 39.57
N PRO A 622 11.00 -21.53 38.75
CA PRO A 622 11.12 -22.91 39.24
C PRO A 622 12.15 -23.12 40.36
N TYR A 623 13.29 -22.41 40.32
CA TYR A 623 14.28 -22.40 41.42
C TYR A 623 13.72 -22.03 42.79
N HIS A 624 12.70 -21.17 42.82
CA HIS A 624 12.10 -20.64 44.03
C HIS A 624 10.75 -21.29 44.33
N ALA A 625 10.40 -22.39 43.64
CA ALA A 625 9.12 -23.08 43.82
C ALA A 625 8.88 -23.52 45.28
N ALA A 626 9.93 -23.89 46.01
CA ALA A 626 9.84 -24.26 47.42
C ALA A 626 9.40 -23.10 48.32
N GLU A 627 9.74 -21.84 47.99
CA GLU A 627 9.39 -20.65 48.79
C GLU A 627 7.87 -20.47 48.93
N ILE A 628 7.10 -20.95 47.94
CA ILE A 628 5.63 -20.92 47.95
C ILE A 628 5.07 -21.67 49.16
N TYR A 629 5.79 -22.70 49.63
CA TYR A 629 5.35 -23.65 50.66
C TYR A 629 6.06 -23.48 52.01
N GLU A 630 6.93 -22.47 52.17
CA GLU A 630 7.61 -22.18 53.45
C GLU A 630 6.67 -21.52 54.48
N GLN A 631 5.61 -20.88 54.03
CA GLN A 631 4.58 -20.25 54.85
C GLN A 631 3.30 -21.11 54.91
N PRO A 632 2.35 -20.85 55.84
CA PRO A 632 1.07 -21.57 55.89
C PRO A 632 0.39 -21.63 54.52
N GLU A 633 -0.25 -22.77 54.21
CA GLU A 633 -0.74 -23.07 52.86
C GLU A 633 -1.51 -21.88 52.22
N SER A 634 -1.10 -21.53 50.99
CA SER A 634 -1.69 -20.49 50.13
C SER A 634 -1.37 -19.02 50.48
N GLN A 635 -0.65 -18.71 51.56
CA GLN A 635 -0.34 -17.29 51.88
C GLN A 635 0.48 -16.63 50.75
N TYR A 636 1.56 -17.26 50.30
CA TYR A 636 2.44 -16.71 49.27
C TYR A 636 1.70 -16.44 47.95
N LEU A 637 0.92 -17.42 47.47
CA LEU A 637 0.14 -17.28 46.23
C LEU A 637 -0.96 -16.22 46.37
N ASN A 638 -1.57 -16.07 47.55
CA ASN A 638 -2.53 -15.00 47.81
C ASN A 638 -1.89 -13.61 47.79
N GLU A 639 -0.69 -13.46 48.36
CA GLU A 639 0.07 -12.20 48.29
C GLU A 639 0.48 -11.87 46.84
N LEU A 640 0.94 -12.87 46.08
CA LEU A 640 1.23 -12.74 44.66
C LEU A 640 -0.03 -12.34 43.87
N LYS A 641 -1.17 -12.95 44.20
CA LYS A 641 -2.47 -12.65 43.59
C LYS A 641 -2.88 -11.20 43.83
N GLN A 642 -2.87 -10.78 45.09
CA GLN A 642 -3.22 -9.41 45.50
C GLN A 642 -2.31 -8.37 44.85
N LEU A 643 -1.00 -8.64 44.80
CA LEU A 643 -0.06 -7.76 44.10
C LEU A 643 -0.41 -7.67 42.61
N GLY A 644 -0.65 -8.80 41.94
CA GLY A 644 -1.03 -8.82 40.53
C GLY A 644 -2.33 -8.06 40.23
N GLU A 645 -3.37 -8.26 41.04
CA GLU A 645 -4.64 -7.53 40.91
C GLU A 645 -4.43 -6.02 41.07
N SER A 646 -3.62 -5.61 42.06
CA SER A 646 -3.32 -4.19 42.29
C SER A 646 -2.59 -3.53 41.12
N LEU A 647 -1.61 -4.24 40.52
CA LEU A 647 -0.81 -3.73 39.41
C LEU A 647 -1.58 -3.76 38.07
N LEU A 648 -2.45 -4.74 37.85
CA LEU A 648 -3.33 -4.77 36.68
C LEU A 648 -4.36 -3.64 36.68
N ALA A 649 -4.77 -3.17 37.86
CA ALA A 649 -5.68 -2.04 38.00
C ALA A 649 -5.02 -0.68 37.70
N GLU A 650 -3.69 -0.60 37.63
CA GLU A 650 -2.97 0.62 37.20
C GLU A 650 -3.14 0.86 35.68
N SER A 651 -3.19 2.13 35.25
CA SER A 651 -3.30 2.52 33.83
C SER A 651 -2.26 3.58 33.46
N PRO A 652 -1.21 3.25 32.68
CA PRO A 652 -0.92 1.92 32.12
C PRO A 652 -0.42 0.93 33.19
N SER A 653 -0.75 -0.36 33.05
CA SER A 653 -0.26 -1.39 33.96
C SER A 653 1.25 -1.62 33.78
N PRO A 654 2.03 -1.75 34.88
CA PRO A 654 3.44 -2.12 34.80
C PRO A 654 3.68 -3.59 34.43
N LEU A 655 2.64 -4.43 34.46
CA LEU A 655 2.74 -5.84 34.12
C LEU A 655 2.65 -6.08 32.61
N ALA A 656 3.63 -6.82 32.07
CA ALA A 656 3.66 -7.26 30.68
C ALA A 656 3.20 -8.71 30.50
N ALA A 657 3.58 -9.58 31.45
CA ALA A 657 3.37 -11.02 31.37
C ALA A 657 3.22 -11.63 32.76
N PHE A 658 2.60 -12.81 32.83
CA PHE A 658 2.63 -13.65 34.02
C PHE A 658 3.73 -14.70 33.87
N GLY A 659 4.72 -14.65 34.76
CA GLY A 659 5.98 -15.38 34.67
C GLY A 659 7.10 -14.68 35.45
N GLU A 660 8.28 -15.25 35.57
CA GLU A 660 8.71 -16.48 34.93
C GLU A 660 8.21 -17.72 35.68
N ILE A 661 7.50 -18.62 34.99
CA ILE A 661 6.99 -19.88 35.57
C ILE A 661 7.34 -21.04 34.65
N GLY A 662 7.43 -22.26 35.19
CA GLY A 662 7.71 -23.44 34.38
C GLY A 662 8.48 -24.50 35.14
N LEU A 663 9.38 -25.20 34.46
CA LEU A 663 10.12 -26.34 35.00
C LEU A 663 11.60 -26.27 34.61
N ASP A 664 12.47 -26.46 35.60
CA ASP A 664 13.93 -26.52 35.43
C ASP A 664 14.49 -27.76 36.14
N TYR A 665 14.84 -28.78 35.35
CA TYR A 665 15.39 -30.04 35.86
C TYR A 665 16.92 -30.08 35.88
N GLU A 666 17.59 -29.01 35.44
CA GLU A 666 19.05 -28.88 35.56
C GLU A 666 19.44 -28.63 37.04
N TYR A 667 18.61 -27.90 37.81
CA TYR A 667 18.90 -27.50 39.20
C TYR A 667 17.91 -28.05 40.25
N LEU A 668 17.71 -29.38 40.26
CA LEU A 668 16.83 -30.06 41.23
C LEU A 668 17.27 -29.96 42.70
N ASN A 669 18.48 -29.45 42.98
CA ASN A 669 18.94 -29.18 44.34
C ASN A 669 18.31 -27.93 44.96
N ARG A 670 17.66 -27.07 44.16
CA ARG A 670 16.95 -25.87 44.64
C ARG A 670 15.50 -26.16 44.98
N ALA A 671 14.81 -26.88 44.10
CA ALA A 671 13.47 -27.41 44.30
C ALA A 671 13.34 -28.72 43.53
N ASP A 672 12.82 -29.76 44.17
CA ASP A 672 12.63 -31.06 43.53
C ASP A 672 11.52 -31.00 42.46
N LYS A 673 11.47 -32.05 41.64
CA LYS A 673 10.55 -32.16 40.51
C LYS A 673 9.08 -32.04 40.92
N GLU A 674 8.66 -32.67 42.02
CA GLU A 674 7.27 -32.66 42.46
C GLU A 674 6.86 -31.26 42.92
N THR A 675 7.74 -30.60 43.67
CA THR A 675 7.56 -29.21 44.13
C THR A 675 7.42 -28.26 42.94
N GLN A 676 8.30 -28.34 41.94
CA GLN A 676 8.20 -27.49 40.73
C GLN A 676 6.92 -27.74 39.93
N GLN A 677 6.54 -29.01 39.72
CA GLN A 677 5.32 -29.35 38.99
C GLN A 677 4.05 -28.90 39.72
N ARG A 678 4.02 -28.98 41.05
CA ARG A 678 2.91 -28.46 41.87
C ARG A 678 2.81 -26.95 41.73
N ALA A 679 3.92 -26.24 41.92
CA ALA A 679 3.98 -24.79 41.79
C ALA A 679 3.58 -24.33 40.39
N PHE A 680 4.00 -25.03 39.33
CA PHE A 680 3.65 -24.68 37.97
C PHE A 680 2.14 -24.77 37.72
N ARG A 681 1.47 -25.84 38.19
CA ARG A 681 0.00 -25.97 38.09
C ARG A 681 -0.75 -24.89 38.86
N GLU A 682 -0.33 -24.62 40.11
CA GLU A 682 -0.95 -23.60 40.95
C GLU A 682 -0.78 -22.19 40.35
N GLN A 683 0.39 -21.90 39.76
CA GLN A 683 0.63 -20.63 39.07
C GLN A 683 -0.13 -20.53 37.74
N LEU A 684 -0.33 -21.62 36.99
CA LEU A 684 -1.17 -21.60 35.78
C LEU A 684 -2.64 -21.27 36.10
N GLU A 685 -3.18 -21.70 37.24
CA GLU A 685 -4.51 -21.27 37.69
C GLU A 685 -4.56 -19.76 37.99
N LEU A 686 -3.50 -19.18 38.56
CA LEU A 686 -3.38 -17.72 38.69
C LEU A 686 -3.26 -17.02 37.32
N ALA A 687 -2.53 -17.61 36.37
CA ALA A 687 -2.40 -17.06 35.04
C ALA A 687 -3.75 -16.92 34.32
N ILE A 688 -4.64 -17.91 34.49
CA ILE A 688 -6.01 -17.86 33.96
C ILE A 688 -6.82 -16.73 34.60
N HIS A 689 -6.57 -16.43 35.86
CA HIS A 689 -7.20 -15.28 36.51
C HIS A 689 -6.71 -13.95 35.93
N PHE A 690 -5.39 -13.82 35.69
CA PHE A 690 -4.80 -12.57 35.20
C PHE A 690 -4.97 -12.29 33.71
N GLN A 691 -5.16 -13.32 32.89
CA GLN A 691 -5.31 -13.20 31.43
C GLN A 691 -4.17 -12.36 30.79
N LEU A 692 -2.95 -12.52 31.30
CA LEU A 692 -1.73 -11.99 30.71
C LEU A 692 -1.07 -13.05 29.81
N PRO A 693 -0.27 -12.66 28.81
CA PRO A 693 0.61 -13.61 28.12
C PRO A 693 1.55 -14.29 29.14
N LEU A 694 1.91 -15.55 28.88
CA LEU A 694 2.81 -16.30 29.75
C LEU A 694 4.28 -16.01 29.40
N PHE A 695 5.12 -15.95 30.43
CA PHE A 695 6.57 -15.96 30.30
C PHE A 695 7.11 -17.25 30.96
N LEU A 696 7.60 -18.17 30.12
CA LEU A 696 7.69 -19.60 30.44
C LEU A 696 9.14 -20.11 30.43
N HIS A 697 9.54 -20.81 31.48
CA HIS A 697 10.85 -21.45 31.60
C HIS A 697 10.77 -22.95 31.32
N VAL A 698 11.63 -23.43 30.43
CA VAL A 698 11.78 -24.86 30.13
C VAL A 698 13.25 -25.23 30.03
N ARG A 699 13.74 -26.04 30.97
CA ARG A 699 15.10 -26.60 30.95
C ARG A 699 15.07 -28.08 31.32
N GLU A 700 15.50 -28.92 30.39
CA GLU A 700 15.56 -30.39 30.53
C GLU A 700 14.23 -31.03 30.99
N SER A 701 13.10 -30.42 30.63
CA SER A 701 11.79 -30.71 31.22
C SER A 701 10.62 -30.66 30.22
N ALA A 702 10.90 -30.66 28.91
CA ALA A 702 9.92 -30.38 27.86
C ALA A 702 8.67 -31.28 27.90
N ASP A 703 8.85 -32.60 28.07
CA ASP A 703 7.74 -33.56 28.10
C ASP A 703 6.75 -33.29 29.25
N ASP A 704 7.27 -33.12 30.46
CA ASP A 704 6.44 -32.82 31.64
C ASP A 704 5.83 -31.43 31.54
N PHE A 705 6.58 -30.46 31.01
CA PHE A 705 6.10 -29.11 30.78
C PHE A 705 4.90 -29.10 29.82
N ILE A 706 5.03 -29.74 28.66
CA ILE A 706 3.97 -29.87 27.65
C ILE A 706 2.75 -30.59 28.24
N THR A 707 2.98 -31.68 28.98
CA THR A 707 1.91 -32.44 29.64
C THR A 707 1.13 -31.57 30.62
N ILE A 708 1.82 -30.73 31.39
CA ILE A 708 1.19 -29.86 32.38
C ILE A 708 0.47 -28.67 31.75
N ILE A 709 1.07 -27.98 30.76
CA ILE A 709 0.50 -26.73 30.23
C ILE A 709 -0.64 -26.96 29.23
N ARG A 710 -0.62 -28.08 28.48
CA ARG A 710 -1.58 -28.33 27.38
C ARG A 710 -3.05 -28.20 27.78
N PRO A 711 -3.52 -28.70 28.94
CA PRO A 711 -4.91 -28.52 29.38
C PRO A 711 -5.32 -27.07 29.66
N TYR A 712 -4.35 -26.18 29.90
CA TYR A 712 -4.58 -24.79 30.30
C TYR A 712 -4.66 -23.84 29.10
N LEU A 713 -4.02 -24.17 27.98
CA LEU A 713 -3.90 -23.28 26.82
C LEU A 713 -5.25 -22.81 26.27
N GLY A 714 -6.29 -23.64 26.29
CA GLY A 714 -7.65 -23.25 25.87
C GLY A 714 -8.28 -22.15 26.74
N ARG A 715 -7.79 -21.94 27.97
CA ARG A 715 -8.21 -20.88 28.90
C ARG A 715 -7.26 -19.66 28.91
N LEU A 716 -6.19 -19.70 28.10
CA LEU A 716 -5.11 -18.71 28.05
C LEU A 716 -4.91 -18.23 26.59
N PRO A 717 -5.85 -17.45 26.04
CA PRO A 717 -5.90 -17.11 24.62
C PRO A 717 -4.75 -16.21 24.14
N LYS A 718 -4.01 -15.58 25.05
CA LYS A 718 -2.85 -14.73 24.72
C LYS A 718 -1.56 -15.53 24.46
N GLY A 719 -1.58 -16.85 24.67
CA GLY A 719 -0.41 -17.71 24.51
C GLY A 719 0.73 -17.33 25.47
N GLY A 720 1.96 -17.53 25.03
CA GLY A 720 3.13 -17.18 25.81
C GLY A 720 4.44 -17.39 25.07
N LEU A 721 5.52 -16.94 25.70
CA LEU A 721 6.89 -17.08 25.22
C LEU A 721 7.61 -18.10 26.09
N VAL A 722 8.16 -19.15 25.46
CA VAL A 722 9.17 -20.02 26.07
C VAL A 722 10.51 -19.34 25.90
N HIS A 723 11.07 -18.87 27.01
CA HIS A 723 12.26 -18.04 27.01
C HIS A 723 13.54 -18.85 27.23
N SER A 724 14.68 -18.31 26.80
CA SER A 724 16.00 -18.90 26.93
C SER A 724 16.08 -20.34 26.39
N PHE A 725 15.31 -20.64 25.34
CA PHE A 725 15.13 -22.01 24.87
C PHE A 725 16.41 -22.54 24.23
N ALA A 726 16.84 -23.72 24.68
CA ALA A 726 18.03 -24.38 24.18
C ALA A 726 17.88 -25.91 24.06
N GLY A 727 16.63 -26.38 23.95
CA GLY A 727 16.30 -27.77 23.65
C GLY A 727 16.46 -28.10 22.18
N THR A 728 15.97 -29.27 21.81
CA THR A 728 16.02 -29.82 20.45
C THR A 728 15.04 -29.10 19.51
N LYS A 729 15.25 -29.28 18.20
CA LYS A 729 14.33 -28.79 17.18
C LYS A 729 12.93 -29.42 17.32
N GLU A 730 12.88 -30.70 17.67
CA GLU A 730 11.64 -31.46 17.82
C GLU A 730 10.80 -30.91 18.98
N GLU A 731 11.43 -30.67 20.13
CA GLU A 731 10.79 -30.02 21.29
C GLU A 731 10.30 -28.61 20.93
N MET A 732 11.13 -27.82 20.23
CA MET A 732 10.75 -26.48 19.75
C MET A 732 9.50 -26.52 18.88
N LEU A 733 9.43 -27.44 17.91
CA LEU A 733 8.28 -27.57 17.01
C LEU A 733 7.01 -27.97 17.77
N GLN A 734 7.11 -28.85 18.77
CA GLN A 734 5.98 -29.20 19.62
C GLN A 734 5.47 -27.99 20.41
N LEU A 735 6.36 -27.15 20.95
CA LEU A 735 5.98 -25.92 21.66
C LEU A 735 5.31 -24.91 20.72
N VAL A 736 5.81 -24.76 19.50
CA VAL A 736 5.21 -23.90 18.47
C VAL A 736 3.83 -24.41 18.04
N GLU A 737 3.65 -25.73 17.90
CA GLU A 737 2.35 -26.34 17.56
C GLU A 737 1.28 -26.07 18.64
N LEU A 738 1.70 -25.93 19.90
CA LEU A 738 0.84 -25.50 21.00
C LEU A 738 0.50 -24.00 20.96
N GLY A 739 1.02 -23.26 19.97
CA GLY A 739 0.80 -21.83 19.80
C GLY A 739 1.72 -20.94 20.63
N LEU A 740 2.78 -21.49 21.25
CA LEU A 740 3.79 -20.74 21.99
C LEU A 740 4.84 -20.15 21.05
N GLU A 741 5.47 -19.06 21.50
CA GLU A 741 6.60 -18.43 20.82
C GLU A 741 7.92 -18.80 21.51
N ILE A 742 9.04 -18.62 20.82
CA ILE A 742 10.37 -19.04 21.27
C ILE A 742 11.33 -17.85 21.23
N SER A 743 12.03 -17.57 22.32
CA SER A 743 13.18 -16.67 22.31
C SER A 743 14.50 -17.41 22.41
N VAL A 744 15.52 -16.78 21.84
CA VAL A 744 16.89 -17.33 21.74
C VAL A 744 17.91 -16.32 22.21
N ASN A 745 19.01 -16.82 22.76
CA ASN A 745 20.12 -16.03 23.29
C ASN A 745 21.46 -16.75 23.08
N GLY A 746 22.54 -16.29 23.75
CA GLY A 746 23.87 -16.88 23.58
C GLY A 746 24.00 -18.35 23.98
N VAL A 747 23.09 -18.91 24.79
CA VAL A 747 23.05 -20.33 25.12
C VAL A 747 22.52 -21.15 23.95
N SER A 748 21.60 -20.61 23.16
CA SER A 748 21.02 -21.25 21.97
C SER A 748 22.03 -21.40 20.80
N PHE A 749 23.29 -21.02 20.99
CA PHE A 749 24.32 -21.02 19.95
C PHE A 749 25.55 -21.89 20.28
N ARG A 750 25.47 -22.78 21.28
CA ARG A 750 26.64 -23.53 21.79
C ARG A 750 26.91 -24.81 21.01
N THR A 751 25.85 -25.54 20.64
CA THR A 751 25.92 -26.85 19.97
C THR A 751 25.29 -26.80 18.58
N ASP A 752 25.69 -27.72 17.70
CA ASP A 752 25.12 -27.80 16.34
C ASP A 752 23.62 -28.08 16.35
N GLU A 753 23.14 -28.85 17.34
CA GLU A 753 21.73 -29.14 17.54
C GLU A 753 20.93 -27.87 17.90
N GLN A 754 21.48 -27.00 18.74
CA GLN A 754 20.85 -25.72 19.08
C GLN A 754 20.86 -24.76 17.88
N LEU A 755 21.94 -24.73 17.10
CA LEU A 755 22.00 -23.94 15.87
C LEU A 755 20.95 -24.42 14.85
N ASP A 756 20.74 -25.74 14.73
CA ASP A 756 19.70 -26.31 13.88
C ASP A 756 18.30 -25.95 14.39
N MET A 757 18.07 -26.00 15.71
CA MET A 757 16.82 -25.55 16.33
C MET A 757 16.54 -24.08 15.98
N VAL A 758 17.50 -23.17 16.20
CA VAL A 758 17.37 -21.73 15.89
C VAL A 758 17.02 -21.51 14.42
N LYS A 759 17.68 -22.23 13.52
CA LYS A 759 17.43 -22.16 12.07
C LYS A 759 15.97 -22.47 11.72
N HIS A 760 15.34 -23.38 12.44
CA HIS A 760 13.98 -23.86 12.15
C HIS A 760 12.84 -23.11 12.86
N ILE A 761 13.13 -22.22 13.82
CA ILE A 761 12.07 -21.41 14.47
C ILE A 761 11.33 -20.57 13.41
N PRO A 762 9.99 -20.63 13.29
CA PRO A 762 9.24 -19.75 12.40
C PRO A 762 9.43 -18.28 12.75
N LEU A 763 9.58 -17.41 11.75
CA LEU A 763 9.91 -16.00 11.96
C LEU A 763 8.80 -15.24 12.70
N ASP A 764 7.53 -15.61 12.48
CA ASP A 764 6.35 -15.10 13.18
C ASP A 764 6.21 -15.62 14.62
N ARG A 765 7.11 -16.51 15.06
CA ARG A 765 7.15 -17.12 16.40
C ARG A 765 8.49 -16.90 17.11
N LEU A 766 9.39 -16.14 16.52
CA LEU A 766 10.73 -15.86 17.03
C LEU A 766 10.74 -14.54 17.81
N GLN A 767 11.34 -14.56 19.00
CA GLN A 767 11.73 -13.36 19.74
C GLN A 767 13.23 -13.38 20.09
N LEU A 768 13.80 -12.23 20.45
CA LEU A 768 15.22 -12.12 20.80
C LEU A 768 15.38 -11.67 22.25
N GLU A 769 16.40 -12.18 22.92
CA GLU A 769 16.76 -11.80 24.29
C GLU A 769 18.26 -11.97 24.52
N THR A 770 18.80 -11.45 25.63
CA THR A 770 20.16 -11.81 26.08
C THR A 770 20.19 -12.53 27.42
N ASP A 771 19.05 -12.64 28.11
CA ASP A 771 18.92 -13.25 29.45
C ASP A 771 19.97 -12.70 30.46
N ALA A 772 20.18 -11.37 30.38
CA ALA A 772 21.15 -10.65 31.18
C ALA A 772 20.86 -10.80 32.69
N PRO A 773 21.89 -11.05 33.52
CA PRO A 773 23.31 -10.83 33.24
C PRO A 773 24.08 -12.05 32.66
N TRP A 774 23.40 -13.13 32.29
CA TRP A 774 24.00 -14.40 31.87
C TRP A 774 24.01 -14.56 30.34
N CYS A 775 24.25 -15.78 29.85
CA CYS A 775 23.99 -16.16 28.45
C CYS A 775 24.74 -15.34 27.37
N GLU A 776 25.99 -14.95 27.64
CA GLU A 776 26.82 -14.18 26.69
C GLU A 776 27.01 -14.92 25.35
N VAL A 777 26.89 -14.18 24.24
CA VAL A 777 27.25 -14.63 22.90
C VAL A 777 28.78 -14.73 22.80
N LEU A 778 29.31 -15.95 22.66
CA LEU A 778 30.75 -16.19 22.61
C LEU A 778 31.30 -15.85 21.23
N GLY A 779 31.68 -14.58 21.03
CA GLY A 779 32.10 -14.07 19.71
C GLY A 779 33.33 -14.75 19.09
N ASN A 780 34.10 -15.50 19.87
CA ASN A 780 35.26 -16.26 19.39
C ASN A 780 34.93 -17.73 19.04
N ASP A 781 33.68 -18.19 19.22
CA ASP A 781 33.30 -19.55 18.82
C ASP A 781 33.31 -19.67 17.29
N PRO A 782 34.12 -20.57 16.71
CA PRO A 782 34.21 -20.74 15.26
C PRO A 782 32.87 -20.97 14.55
N LYS A 783 31.86 -21.50 15.25
CA LYS A 783 30.53 -21.76 14.66
C LYS A 783 29.74 -20.50 14.32
N ILE A 784 29.97 -19.41 15.05
CA ILE A 784 29.19 -18.17 14.92
C ILE A 784 30.04 -16.93 14.65
N ALA A 785 31.37 -17.03 14.75
CA ALA A 785 32.28 -15.90 14.56
C ALA A 785 32.08 -15.20 13.20
N GLY A 786 31.84 -15.96 12.13
CA GLY A 786 31.59 -15.42 10.79
C GLY A 786 30.32 -14.56 10.68
N TYR A 787 29.31 -14.81 11.52
CA TYR A 787 28.08 -14.00 11.55
C TYR A 787 28.24 -12.67 12.30
N LEU A 788 29.32 -12.54 13.10
CA LEU A 788 29.54 -11.40 13.98
C LEU A 788 30.56 -10.39 13.41
N GLU A 789 31.06 -10.61 12.20
CA GLU A 789 32.06 -9.73 11.56
C GLU A 789 31.55 -8.30 11.38
N SER A 790 30.26 -8.13 11.13
CA SER A 790 29.58 -6.84 10.96
C SER A 790 29.09 -6.21 12.28
N ALA A 791 29.27 -6.89 13.42
CA ALA A 791 28.71 -6.44 14.70
C ALA A 791 29.33 -5.12 15.17
N ARG A 792 28.50 -4.18 15.64
CA ARG A 792 29.00 -2.97 16.31
C ARG A 792 29.97 -3.32 17.47
N PRO A 793 31.05 -2.55 17.64
CA PRO A 793 31.90 -2.68 18.83
C PRO A 793 31.06 -2.49 20.09
N LEU A 794 31.27 -3.33 21.11
CA LEU A 794 30.59 -3.17 22.39
C LEU A 794 31.20 -2.04 23.22
N PRO A 795 30.47 -1.48 24.20
CA PRO A 795 31.02 -0.53 25.15
C PRO A 795 32.27 -1.09 25.87
N ALA A 796 33.18 -0.19 26.27
CA ALA A 796 34.37 -0.59 26.99
C ALA A 796 34.01 -1.36 28.28
N SER A 797 34.73 -2.45 28.55
CA SER A 797 34.48 -3.31 29.70
C SER A 797 35.68 -3.45 30.64
N ARG A 798 35.42 -3.44 31.95
CA ARG A 798 36.43 -3.59 33.02
C ARG A 798 36.12 -4.80 33.90
N LYS A 799 37.15 -5.32 34.58
CA LYS A 799 36.91 -6.32 35.64
C LYS A 799 36.10 -5.66 36.76
N HIS A 800 35.20 -6.40 37.40
CA HIS A 800 34.33 -5.90 38.49
C HIS A 800 35.12 -5.17 39.60
N ASN A 801 36.35 -5.60 39.91
CA ASN A 801 37.21 -4.96 40.91
C ASN A 801 37.92 -3.68 40.44
N LYS A 802 37.74 -3.28 39.18
CA LYS A 802 38.23 -2.03 38.58
C LYS A 802 37.07 -1.31 37.88
N PHE A 803 35.90 -1.34 38.51
CA PHE A 803 34.67 -0.77 37.99
C PHE A 803 34.83 0.72 37.70
N ILE A 804 34.24 1.16 36.58
CA ILE A 804 34.15 2.56 36.18
C ILE A 804 32.70 2.78 35.78
N LEU A 805 32.01 3.73 36.43
CA LEU A 805 30.63 4.07 36.13
C LEU A 805 30.48 4.44 34.64
N GLY A 806 29.45 3.92 33.99
CA GLY A 806 29.20 4.09 32.55
C GLY A 806 29.86 3.03 31.65
N GLN A 807 30.87 2.28 32.12
CA GLN A 807 31.48 1.15 31.40
C GLN A 807 30.80 -0.19 31.76
N MET A 808 30.90 -1.17 30.86
CA MET A 808 30.44 -2.53 31.12
C MET A 808 31.34 -3.25 32.12
N VAL A 809 30.81 -4.30 32.73
CA VAL A 809 31.59 -5.25 33.52
C VAL A 809 31.91 -6.48 32.67
N LYS A 810 33.19 -6.88 32.62
CA LYS A 810 33.60 -8.11 31.92
C LYS A 810 32.82 -9.30 32.46
N THR A 811 32.37 -10.19 31.56
CA THR A 811 31.57 -11.39 31.87
C THR A 811 30.16 -11.13 32.38
N ARG A 812 29.71 -9.86 32.46
CA ARG A 812 28.31 -9.51 32.72
C ARG A 812 27.66 -9.19 31.37
N ASN A 813 26.69 -10.00 30.96
CA ASN A 813 25.91 -9.71 29.76
C ASN A 813 24.93 -8.55 30.03
N GLU A 814 24.60 -7.78 29.00
CA GLU A 814 23.73 -6.61 29.10
C GLU A 814 22.87 -6.47 27.84
N SER A 815 21.79 -5.71 27.92
CA SER A 815 20.86 -5.54 26.79
C SER A 815 21.51 -4.95 25.53
N CYS A 816 22.59 -4.16 25.67
CA CYS A 816 23.32 -3.61 24.53
C CYS A 816 23.98 -4.66 23.62
N THR A 817 24.03 -5.94 24.03
CA THR A 817 24.58 -7.03 23.22
C THR A 817 23.55 -7.67 22.26
N MET A 818 22.28 -7.24 22.29
CA MET A 818 21.17 -7.85 21.55
C MET A 818 21.42 -8.01 20.04
N GLU A 819 22.07 -7.02 19.41
CA GLU A 819 22.41 -7.07 17.99
C GLU A 819 23.21 -8.31 17.62
N ARG A 820 24.07 -8.79 18.51
CA ARG A 820 24.85 -10.02 18.29
C ARG A 820 23.96 -11.25 18.21
N VAL A 821 22.89 -11.29 18.99
CA VAL A 821 21.89 -12.37 18.93
C VAL A 821 21.17 -12.30 17.57
N GLY A 822 20.71 -11.11 17.18
CA GLY A 822 20.07 -10.89 15.87
C GLY A 822 20.95 -11.29 14.68
N LEU A 823 22.24 -10.93 14.72
CA LEU A 823 23.21 -11.28 13.67
C LEU A 823 23.41 -12.79 13.53
N VAL A 824 23.54 -13.51 14.65
CA VAL A 824 23.69 -14.98 14.61
C VAL A 824 22.43 -15.62 14.06
N VAL A 825 21.24 -15.19 14.50
CA VAL A 825 19.97 -15.73 13.99
C VAL A 825 19.80 -15.45 12.50
N ALA A 826 20.09 -14.23 12.05
CA ALA A 826 20.04 -13.86 10.63
C ALA A 826 20.98 -14.72 9.78
N GLY A 827 22.22 -14.90 10.26
CA GLY A 827 23.22 -15.74 9.63
C GLY A 827 22.81 -17.21 9.51
N LEU A 828 22.21 -17.78 10.57
CA LEU A 828 21.72 -19.17 10.57
C LEU A 828 20.52 -19.36 9.63
N LYS A 829 19.62 -18.37 9.54
CA LYS A 829 18.43 -18.41 8.69
C LYS A 829 18.70 -18.03 7.23
N GLY A 830 19.79 -17.35 6.94
CA GLY A 830 20.13 -16.88 5.59
C GLY A 830 19.27 -15.72 5.10
N ILE A 831 18.81 -14.86 6.01
CA ILE A 831 17.98 -13.67 5.74
C ILE A 831 18.66 -12.41 6.29
N ALA A 832 18.15 -11.23 5.93
CA ALA A 832 18.73 -9.97 6.42
C ALA A 832 18.49 -9.80 7.94
N ILE A 833 19.42 -9.12 8.63
CA ILE A 833 19.26 -8.84 10.08
C ILE A 833 18.02 -7.98 10.33
N GLU A 834 17.70 -7.06 9.44
CA GLU A 834 16.53 -6.21 9.53
C GLU A 834 15.24 -7.03 9.55
N GLU A 835 15.16 -8.13 8.79
CA GLU A 835 14.00 -9.02 8.79
C GLU A 835 13.83 -9.75 10.13
N VAL A 836 14.93 -10.22 10.71
CA VAL A 836 14.92 -10.88 12.04
C VAL A 836 14.52 -9.88 13.11
N VAL A 837 15.11 -8.70 13.10
CA VAL A 837 14.90 -7.67 14.12
C VAL A 837 13.48 -7.10 14.03
N ASP A 838 12.97 -6.80 12.84
CA ASP A 838 11.60 -6.32 12.65
C ASP A 838 10.58 -7.38 13.10
N ALA A 839 10.76 -8.64 12.70
CA ALA A 839 9.86 -9.72 13.11
C ALA A 839 9.86 -9.94 14.63
N ALA A 840 11.04 -10.02 15.24
CA ALA A 840 11.16 -10.18 16.69
C ALA A 840 10.56 -8.99 17.45
N TRP A 841 10.80 -7.77 16.96
CA TRP A 841 10.20 -6.55 17.52
C TRP A 841 8.68 -6.58 17.47
N ASP A 842 8.11 -6.94 16.32
CA ASP A 842 6.65 -6.99 16.13
C ASP A 842 6.02 -8.09 17.00
N ASN A 843 6.65 -9.26 17.10
CA ASN A 843 6.22 -10.36 17.97
C ASN A 843 6.20 -9.94 19.44
N SER A 844 7.29 -9.37 19.95
CA SER A 844 7.37 -8.91 21.34
C SER A 844 6.42 -7.75 21.63
N CYS A 845 6.24 -6.80 20.69
CA CYS A 845 5.29 -5.70 20.87
C CYS A 845 3.84 -6.20 20.91
N ARG A 846 3.47 -7.09 19.98
CA ARG A 846 2.14 -7.71 19.93
C ARG A 846 1.84 -8.48 21.21
N MET A 847 2.82 -9.19 21.76
CA MET A 847 2.61 -10.01 22.95
C MET A 847 2.60 -9.16 24.23
N PHE A 848 3.57 -8.27 24.43
CA PHE A 848 3.86 -7.70 25.76
C PHE A 848 3.60 -6.19 25.90
N TRP A 849 3.29 -5.47 24.81
CA TRP A 849 3.32 -4.00 24.80
C TRP A 849 2.11 -3.33 24.17
N VAL A 850 0.98 -4.02 24.22
CA VAL A 850 -0.36 -3.52 23.87
C VAL A 850 -0.92 -2.62 24.97
#